data_AF-A0A803W687-F1
#
_entry.id   AF-A0A803W687-F1
#
_cell.length_a   1.000
_cell.length_b   1.000
_cell.length_c   1.000
_cell.angle_alpha   90.00
_cell.angle_beta   90.00
_cell.angle_gamma   90.00
#
_symmetry.space_group_name_H-M   'P 1'
#
loop_
_entity.id
_entity.type
_entity.pdbx_description
1 polymer ?
#
loop_
_entity_poly.entity_id
_entity_poly.type
_entity_poly.pdbx_seq_one_letter_code
_entity_poly.pdbx_strand_id
1 'polypeptide(L)'
;MLLLRRHRPFVSPLAAFFGGQGPVDVGEGERSGQTWLCITYLDHAGSALFPESLLKAFTDDLRNNVYGNPHSQNISSKLTYDTIEHVRYRILQHFHTTAEDYTIIFTSGCTAALKLIAESFPWIPEGTKQPSSRFCYLTDSHTSVVGMRGITASMNVLSVPIEPKEILLAKSRLPAEEQNCTTPHLFSYPAQSNFSGTKYPLSWIQDIKSGKLCPIKIPGKWFVLLDAASYVSSSPLDLGVHQADFIPISFYKIFGFPTGLGALLVNNRIAPLLRKTYFGGGTAAAYLAGEDFYFPRKSIAERFEDGTVSFLDIIALKHGFDVLEKLTGGMEKIKQHTFALAHYTYTVLSNLKYANGAPVVRIYSDTDFSNPDVQGPIINFNVLDENGEVLGFSQVDSMASLHNIHVRTGCFCNTGACQMHLGISNEDIQKNLQAGHVCGDNIDLIDGRPTGSVRISFGYMSTFEDAQTFLNFIIATRLSKSDAGIPCQSVTEPMTESVPDDHLSFNSADKLSQMLQISDGELRNIPSEADTTGRWQPLEPEAESIRAAVSETAVPTCRKGGKPITIARIYLYPIKSCSAFEVTEWPVGNQGLLYDRNWMVVNQNGVCMTQKQEPRLCLVNPSIDLKHKIMVIQAEGMDPISVPLEDNTGKKAVICESKVCSHRVKTYDCGERIAGWLSTFLGRPCRLIRQSSDVESKSHQKNTKGMLFLQHKHLVLKEPLEIEELIRRFRANIVINAPESFEEEEWVEISIGALQFQVVGPCSRCQIICIDQQSGERNKEILQSLSAARGRKTNFGIYLMNQPLHSSFSDTLSVGSQVLPVLKENTEIQPPTSREEKCSG
;
A
#
# COMPACT_ATOMS: atom_id res chain seq x y z
N MET A 1 28.67 30.38 6.98
CA MET A 1 27.54 31.31 6.73
C MET A 1 27.41 31.51 5.22
N LEU A 2 26.17 31.72 4.73
CA LEU A 2 25.72 32.71 3.71
C LEU A 2 26.67 33.04 2.52
N LEU A 3 26.31 32.98 1.23
CA LEU A 3 25.01 32.84 0.53
C LEU A 3 25.17 32.30 -0.92
N LEU A 4 24.12 31.61 -1.40
CA LEU A 4 23.62 31.52 -2.80
C LEU A 4 24.56 31.21 -4.01
N ARG A 5 24.55 29.91 -4.37
CA ARG A 5 24.28 29.34 -5.72
C ARG A 5 24.46 30.22 -6.98
N ARG A 6 25.35 29.81 -7.89
CA ARG A 6 25.01 29.48 -9.31
C ARG A 6 26.14 28.75 -10.06
N HIS A 7 25.74 27.95 -11.05
CA HIS A 7 26.52 27.28 -12.13
C HIS A 7 27.42 26.04 -11.88
N ARG A 8 27.05 25.01 -12.65
CA ARG A 8 27.86 24.04 -13.42
C ARG A 8 28.45 22.80 -12.70
N PRO A 9 28.64 21.69 -13.43
CA PRO A 9 28.72 20.35 -12.85
C PRO A 9 30.16 19.92 -12.53
N PHE A 10 30.29 19.02 -11.55
CA PHE A 10 31.49 18.23 -11.36
C PHE A 10 31.33 16.88 -12.07
N VAL A 11 32.19 16.63 -13.07
CA VAL A 11 32.38 15.28 -13.63
C VAL A 11 33.21 14.49 -12.63
N SER A 12 32.67 13.40 -12.09
CA SER A 12 33.39 12.54 -11.14
C SER A 12 34.29 11.52 -11.87
N PRO A 13 35.58 11.39 -11.51
CA PRO A 13 36.53 10.52 -12.20
C PRO A 13 36.38 9.05 -11.76
N LEU A 14 35.34 8.36 -12.25
CA LEU A 14 35.19 6.91 -12.07
C LEU A 14 34.64 6.15 -13.30
N ALA A 15 34.62 6.81 -14.47
CA ALA A 15 34.16 6.24 -15.74
C ALA A 15 35.24 5.40 -16.48
N ALA A 16 36.23 4.86 -15.76
CA ALA A 16 37.49 4.35 -16.32
C ALA A 16 37.68 2.81 -16.19
N PHE A 17 36.60 2.04 -16.07
CA PHE A 17 36.67 0.56 -16.05
C PHE A 17 35.64 -0.18 -16.93
N PHE A 18 34.70 0.52 -17.57
CA PHE A 18 33.72 -0.07 -18.49
C PHE A 18 33.75 0.64 -19.84
N GLY A 19 34.35 -0.01 -20.84
CA GLY A 19 34.44 0.51 -22.21
C GLY A 19 33.14 0.28 -22.99
N GLY A 20 32.19 1.22 -22.92
CA GLY A 20 31.01 1.19 -23.80
C GLY A 20 29.83 2.06 -23.37
N GLN A 21 29.81 3.32 -23.86
CA GLN A 21 28.71 4.31 -23.75
C GLN A 21 28.23 4.66 -22.32
N GLY A 22 28.31 5.94 -21.97
CA GLY A 22 27.83 6.46 -20.67
C GLY A 22 26.30 6.38 -20.50
N PRO A 23 25.80 6.64 -19.27
CA PRO A 23 24.38 6.55 -18.95
C PRO A 23 23.53 7.48 -19.82
N VAL A 24 22.30 7.05 -20.11
CA VAL A 24 21.31 7.86 -20.83
C VAL A 24 20.78 8.94 -19.90
N ASP A 25 21.10 10.19 -20.19
CA ASP A 25 20.64 11.36 -19.43
C ASP A 25 19.17 11.64 -19.74
N VAL A 26 18.26 11.03 -18.96
CA VAL A 26 16.80 11.21 -19.06
C VAL A 26 16.43 12.58 -18.49
N GLY A 27 16.61 13.61 -19.32
CA GLY A 27 16.67 15.01 -18.91
C GLY A 27 15.51 15.50 -18.03
N GLU A 28 15.85 16.34 -17.05
CA GLU A 28 15.00 16.83 -15.95
C GLU A 28 13.60 17.31 -16.35
N GLY A 29 13.43 17.79 -17.59
CA GLY A 29 12.18 18.31 -18.13
C GLY A 29 11.01 17.32 -18.07
N GLU A 30 11.22 16.02 -18.21
CA GLU A 30 10.12 15.04 -18.17
C GLU A 30 9.53 14.81 -16.77
N ARG A 31 10.23 15.24 -15.70
CA ARG A 31 9.69 15.23 -14.34
C ARG A 31 8.87 16.51 -14.02
N SER A 32 8.75 17.46 -14.95
CA SER A 32 8.35 18.85 -14.61
C SER A 32 6.85 19.18 -14.69
N GLY A 33 6.07 18.64 -15.62
CA GLY A 33 4.63 18.94 -15.77
C GLY A 33 3.70 18.31 -14.73
N GLN A 34 4.24 17.62 -13.73
CA GLN A 34 3.49 17.10 -12.59
C GLN A 34 4.25 17.41 -11.29
N THR A 35 3.52 17.64 -10.19
CA THR A 35 4.08 18.13 -8.91
C THR A 35 4.82 17.04 -8.09
N TRP A 36 5.68 16.25 -8.73
CA TRP A 36 6.47 15.16 -8.13
C TRP A 36 7.88 15.58 -7.65
N LEU A 37 8.18 16.88 -7.61
CA LEU A 37 9.51 17.47 -7.33
C LEU A 37 10.20 17.10 -6.00
N CYS A 38 9.65 16.15 -5.23
CA CYS A 38 10.26 15.60 -4.03
C CYS A 38 9.80 14.14 -3.71
N ILE A 39 9.40 13.33 -4.70
CA ILE A 39 8.92 11.95 -4.50
C ILE A 39 9.77 10.93 -5.27
N THR A 40 10.27 9.91 -4.57
CA THR A 40 10.98 8.76 -5.16
C THR A 40 10.01 7.58 -5.26
N TYR A 41 9.70 7.16 -6.49
CA TYR A 41 8.70 6.12 -6.76
C TYR A 41 9.36 4.79 -7.12
N LEU A 42 9.00 3.72 -6.41
CA LEU A 42 9.62 2.39 -6.51
C LEU A 42 8.60 1.25 -6.65
N ASP A 43 7.39 1.51 -7.14
CA ASP A 43 6.39 0.48 -7.44
C ASP A 43 6.16 0.28 -8.97
N HIS A 44 7.23 0.45 -9.76
CA HIS A 44 7.18 0.27 -11.23
C HIS A 44 6.66 -1.11 -11.68
N ALA A 45 6.88 -2.17 -10.89
CA ALA A 45 6.30 -3.50 -11.16
C ALA A 45 4.80 -3.62 -10.80
N GLY A 46 4.27 -2.69 -10.00
CA GLY A 46 2.84 -2.50 -9.76
C GLY A 46 2.19 -1.71 -10.89
N SER A 47 2.75 -0.54 -11.19
CA SER A 47 2.42 0.34 -12.32
C SER A 47 3.65 1.16 -12.71
N ALA A 48 3.92 1.36 -14.00
CA ALA A 48 4.81 2.45 -14.39
C ALA A 48 4.12 3.81 -14.12
N LEU A 49 4.91 4.88 -14.04
CA LEU A 49 4.38 6.23 -14.28
C LEU A 49 4.42 6.49 -15.79
N PHE A 50 3.71 7.52 -16.26
CA PHE A 50 3.73 7.93 -17.66
C PHE A 50 4.54 9.23 -17.84
N PRO A 51 5.38 9.35 -18.88
CA PRO A 51 6.08 10.59 -19.18
C PRO A 51 5.13 11.66 -19.70
N GLU A 52 5.40 12.93 -19.38
CA GLU A 52 4.59 14.07 -19.82
C GLU A 52 4.49 14.15 -21.36
N SER A 53 5.56 13.81 -22.05
CA SER A 53 5.65 13.82 -23.51
C SER A 53 4.63 12.89 -24.20
N LEU A 54 4.28 11.77 -23.57
CA LEU A 54 3.22 10.85 -24.04
C LEU A 54 1.86 11.55 -23.98
N LEU A 55 1.47 12.09 -22.82
CA LEU A 55 0.20 12.80 -22.69
C LEU A 55 0.12 14.02 -23.60
N LYS A 56 1.23 14.75 -23.78
CA LYS A 56 1.27 15.90 -24.69
C LYS A 56 1.03 15.46 -26.14
N ALA A 57 1.79 14.49 -26.64
CA ALA A 57 1.65 13.99 -28.01
C ALA A 57 0.25 13.43 -28.28
N PHE A 58 -0.31 12.65 -27.34
CA PHE A 58 -1.68 12.13 -27.42
C PHE A 58 -2.74 13.24 -27.36
N THR A 59 -2.59 14.24 -26.49
CA THR A 59 -3.55 15.36 -26.41
C THR A 59 -3.51 16.24 -27.66
N ASP A 60 -2.32 16.47 -28.22
CA ASP A 60 -2.16 17.21 -29.47
C ASP A 60 -2.69 16.42 -30.67
N ASP A 61 -2.61 15.09 -30.67
CA ASP A 61 -3.28 14.23 -31.65
C ASP A 61 -4.82 14.37 -31.58
N LEU A 62 -5.41 14.23 -30.38
CA LEU A 62 -6.86 14.41 -30.15
C LEU A 62 -7.37 15.84 -30.42
N ARG A 63 -6.49 16.85 -30.46
CA ARG A 63 -6.85 18.23 -30.85
C ARG A 63 -6.92 18.42 -32.35
N ASN A 64 -6.13 17.66 -33.12
CA ASN A 64 -6.02 17.79 -34.57
C ASN A 64 -6.89 16.76 -35.32
N ASN A 65 -7.21 15.62 -34.69
CA ASN A 65 -7.95 14.51 -35.29
C ASN A 65 -9.29 14.25 -34.59
N VAL A 66 -10.33 13.93 -35.37
CA VAL A 66 -11.62 13.49 -34.85
C VAL A 66 -11.72 11.97 -35.00
N TYR A 67 -11.76 11.27 -33.87
CA TYR A 67 -11.88 9.80 -33.82
C TYR A 67 -13.34 9.38 -33.60
N GLY A 68 -13.96 8.78 -34.61
CA GLY A 68 -15.33 8.26 -34.57
C GLY A 68 -15.40 6.82 -34.04
N ASN A 69 -16.60 6.33 -33.71
CA ASN A 69 -16.79 4.91 -33.36
C ASN A 69 -16.40 4.03 -34.58
N PRO A 70 -15.46 3.07 -34.46
CA PRO A 70 -14.85 2.38 -35.60
C PRO A 70 -15.81 1.51 -36.44
N HIS A 71 -17.04 1.25 -35.97
CA HIS A 71 -18.02 0.46 -36.73
C HIS A 71 -18.86 1.29 -37.73
N SER A 72 -18.72 2.62 -37.74
CA SER A 72 -19.47 3.51 -38.65
C SER A 72 -18.71 3.79 -39.96
N GLN A 73 -19.43 4.09 -41.04
CA GLN A 73 -18.86 4.26 -42.39
C GLN A 73 -18.37 5.69 -42.72
N ASN A 74 -18.22 6.56 -41.71
CA ASN A 74 -17.79 7.94 -41.91
C ASN A 74 -16.25 8.08 -41.82
N ILE A 75 -15.71 9.23 -42.26
CA ILE A 75 -14.26 9.45 -42.37
C ILE A 75 -13.55 9.35 -41.01
N SER A 76 -14.11 9.94 -39.95
CA SER A 76 -13.52 9.90 -38.60
C SER A 76 -13.55 8.50 -37.98
N SER A 77 -14.55 7.68 -38.30
CA SER A 77 -14.61 6.28 -37.93
C SER A 77 -13.63 5.40 -38.70
N LYS A 78 -13.43 5.66 -40.00
CA LYS A 78 -12.38 5.00 -40.77
C LYS A 78 -10.99 5.34 -40.24
N LEU A 79 -10.73 6.63 -39.93
CA LEU A 79 -9.48 7.06 -39.29
C LEU A 79 -9.22 6.30 -37.97
N THR A 80 -10.25 6.13 -37.13
CA THR A 80 -10.14 5.29 -35.93
C THR A 80 -9.76 3.85 -36.25
N TYR A 81 -10.44 3.20 -37.21
CA TYR A 81 -10.14 1.82 -37.60
C TYR A 81 -8.71 1.66 -38.14
N ASP A 82 -8.32 2.49 -39.12
CA ASP A 82 -6.99 2.46 -39.73
C ASP A 82 -5.89 2.71 -38.66
N THR A 83 -6.16 3.55 -37.66
CA THR A 83 -5.23 3.81 -36.54
C THR A 83 -5.15 2.65 -35.54
N ILE A 84 -6.27 1.97 -35.23
CA ILE A 84 -6.27 0.76 -34.39
C ILE A 84 -5.42 -0.34 -35.02
N GLU A 85 -5.59 -0.62 -36.31
CA GLU A 85 -4.84 -1.66 -37.00
C GLU A 85 -3.35 -1.29 -37.14
N HIS A 86 -3.02 0.00 -37.34
CA HIS A 86 -1.64 0.47 -37.25
C HIS A 86 -1.02 0.24 -35.86
N VAL A 87 -1.79 0.43 -34.77
CA VAL A 87 -1.35 0.12 -33.41
C VAL A 87 -1.16 -1.39 -33.20
N ARG A 88 -2.03 -2.25 -33.74
CA ARG A 88 -1.80 -3.72 -33.71
C ARG A 88 -0.47 -4.08 -34.37
N TYR A 89 -0.19 -3.51 -35.54
CA TYR A 89 1.08 -3.73 -36.24
C TYR A 89 2.28 -3.23 -35.41
N ARG A 90 2.18 -2.05 -34.79
CA ARG A 90 3.21 -1.50 -33.88
C ARG A 90 3.50 -2.42 -32.69
N ILE A 91 2.46 -3.04 -32.11
CA ILE A 91 2.59 -4.02 -31.02
C ILE A 91 3.29 -5.29 -31.50
N LEU A 92 2.93 -5.82 -32.68
CA LEU A 92 3.57 -7.00 -33.27
C LEU A 92 5.07 -6.74 -33.55
N GLN A 93 5.41 -5.57 -34.10
CA GLN A 93 6.79 -5.14 -34.31
C GLN A 93 7.60 -5.09 -33.00
N HIS A 94 7.04 -4.53 -31.93
CA HIS A 94 7.69 -4.45 -30.62
C HIS A 94 8.03 -5.83 -30.02
N PHE A 95 7.23 -6.85 -30.35
CA PHE A 95 7.48 -8.24 -29.97
C PHE A 95 8.18 -9.08 -31.06
N HIS A 96 8.81 -8.42 -32.04
CA HIS A 96 9.59 -9.04 -33.13
C HIS A 96 8.81 -10.13 -33.89
N THR A 97 7.53 -9.88 -34.17
CA THR A 97 6.67 -10.83 -34.87
C THR A 97 5.71 -10.14 -35.84
N THR A 98 4.88 -10.90 -36.55
CA THR A 98 4.06 -10.43 -37.68
C THR A 98 2.60 -10.86 -37.55
N ALA A 99 1.73 -10.27 -38.39
CA ALA A 99 0.30 -10.56 -38.39
C ALA A 99 -0.04 -11.97 -38.91
N GLU A 100 0.90 -12.63 -39.59
CA GLU A 100 0.79 -14.02 -40.04
C GLU A 100 1.00 -15.01 -38.89
N ASP A 101 1.91 -14.75 -37.95
CA ASP A 101 2.19 -15.63 -36.81
C ASP A 101 1.33 -15.32 -35.57
N TYR A 102 0.98 -14.05 -35.30
CA TYR A 102 0.19 -13.66 -34.12
C TYR A 102 -0.95 -12.69 -34.41
N THR A 103 -2.08 -12.87 -33.73
CA THR A 103 -3.15 -11.87 -33.62
C THR A 103 -3.08 -11.16 -32.27
N ILE A 104 -3.20 -9.82 -32.29
CA ILE A 104 -3.46 -8.99 -31.11
C ILE A 104 -4.97 -8.95 -30.85
N ILE A 105 -5.40 -9.32 -29.64
CA ILE A 105 -6.76 -9.13 -29.14
C ILE A 105 -6.68 -8.13 -27.96
N PHE A 106 -7.33 -6.97 -28.07
CA PHE A 106 -7.36 -5.98 -27.00
C PHE A 106 -8.28 -6.41 -25.85
N THR A 107 -7.85 -6.14 -24.61
CA THR A 107 -8.57 -6.48 -23.38
C THR A 107 -8.45 -5.36 -22.36
N SER A 108 -9.19 -5.41 -21.25
CA SER A 108 -9.03 -4.46 -20.14
C SER A 108 -7.80 -4.73 -19.24
N GLY A 109 -6.83 -5.52 -19.71
CA GLY A 109 -5.61 -5.89 -18.98
C GLY A 109 -5.30 -7.39 -19.01
N CYS A 110 -4.11 -7.77 -18.54
CA CYS A 110 -3.66 -9.16 -18.42
C CYS A 110 -4.69 -10.07 -17.71
N THR A 111 -5.34 -9.61 -16.63
CA THR A 111 -6.39 -10.37 -15.94
C THR A 111 -7.58 -10.72 -16.84
N ALA A 112 -8.00 -9.81 -17.72
CA ALA A 112 -9.08 -10.07 -18.68
C ALA A 112 -8.63 -11.02 -19.80
N ALA A 113 -7.37 -10.90 -20.25
CA ALA A 113 -6.76 -11.82 -21.21
C ALA A 113 -6.62 -13.26 -20.66
N LEU A 114 -6.18 -13.42 -19.42
CA LEU A 114 -6.12 -14.70 -18.70
C LEU A 114 -7.51 -15.32 -18.55
N LYS A 115 -8.51 -14.52 -18.13
CA LYS A 115 -9.90 -14.95 -18.04
C LYS A 115 -10.43 -15.42 -19.40
N LEU A 116 -10.17 -14.66 -20.46
CA LEU A 116 -10.62 -14.98 -21.82
C LEU A 116 -10.07 -16.32 -22.32
N ILE A 117 -8.81 -16.67 -22.01
CA ILE A 117 -8.27 -18.00 -22.29
C ILE A 117 -8.96 -19.07 -21.43
N ALA A 118 -9.15 -18.84 -20.13
CA ALA A 118 -9.85 -19.80 -19.27
C ALA A 118 -11.29 -20.10 -19.75
N GLU A 119 -12.01 -19.11 -20.27
CA GLU A 119 -13.37 -19.25 -20.80
C GLU A 119 -13.44 -19.82 -22.23
N SER A 120 -12.35 -19.80 -23.02
CA SER A 120 -12.38 -20.15 -24.45
C SER A 120 -11.38 -21.21 -24.92
N PHE A 121 -10.49 -21.70 -24.06
CA PHE A 121 -9.64 -22.86 -24.36
C PHE A 121 -10.51 -24.13 -24.50
N PRO A 122 -10.20 -25.07 -25.43
CA PRO A 122 -11.04 -26.23 -25.71
C PRO A 122 -10.89 -27.35 -24.66
N TRP A 123 -11.32 -27.07 -23.43
CA TRP A 123 -11.26 -27.99 -22.29
C TRP A 123 -12.06 -29.29 -22.53
N ILE A 124 -11.49 -30.44 -22.17
CA ILE A 124 -12.15 -31.74 -22.12
C ILE A 124 -12.44 -32.12 -20.66
N PRO A 125 -13.72 -32.14 -20.23
CA PRO A 125 -14.11 -32.49 -18.86
C PRO A 125 -13.77 -33.92 -18.44
N GLU A 126 -13.58 -34.15 -17.14
CA GLU A 126 -13.61 -35.48 -16.54
C GLU A 126 -15.00 -36.13 -16.67
N GLY A 127 -15.03 -37.46 -16.80
CA GLY A 127 -16.23 -38.24 -17.10
C GLY A 127 -16.58 -38.38 -18.59
N THR A 128 -15.84 -37.73 -19.49
CA THR A 128 -15.99 -37.91 -20.94
C THR A 128 -15.30 -39.19 -21.45
N LYS A 129 -15.57 -39.59 -22.70
CA LYS A 129 -14.92 -40.75 -23.35
C LYS A 129 -13.47 -40.50 -23.81
N GLN A 130 -12.94 -39.30 -23.58
CA GLN A 130 -11.58 -38.90 -23.97
C GLN A 130 -10.77 -38.59 -22.70
N PRO A 131 -9.42 -38.67 -22.74
CA PRO A 131 -8.61 -38.23 -21.62
C PRO A 131 -8.90 -36.75 -21.33
N SER A 132 -9.15 -36.42 -20.07
CA SER A 132 -9.56 -35.08 -19.68
C SER A 132 -8.39 -34.10 -19.66
N SER A 133 -8.67 -32.83 -19.99
CA SER A 133 -7.70 -31.75 -19.96
C SER A 133 -7.11 -31.53 -18.57
N ARG A 134 -5.99 -30.81 -18.49
CA ARG A 134 -5.41 -30.34 -17.22
C ARG A 134 -4.95 -28.90 -17.39
N PHE A 135 -5.12 -28.12 -16.32
CA PHE A 135 -4.58 -26.77 -16.21
C PHE A 135 -3.46 -26.75 -15.18
N CYS A 136 -2.22 -26.70 -15.64
CA CYS A 136 -1.04 -26.61 -14.77
C CYS A 136 -0.54 -25.17 -14.70
N TYR A 137 -0.13 -24.72 -13.51
CA TYR A 137 0.39 -23.36 -13.34
C TYR A 137 1.47 -23.32 -12.25
N LEU A 138 2.47 -22.44 -12.39
CA LEU A 138 3.48 -22.27 -11.33
C LEU A 138 2.87 -21.64 -10.08
N THR A 139 3.33 -22.03 -8.89
CA THR A 139 2.89 -21.43 -7.61
C THR A 139 3.25 -19.95 -7.47
N ASP A 140 4.27 -19.46 -8.18
CA ASP A 140 4.63 -18.03 -8.33
C ASP A 140 3.81 -17.29 -9.42
N SER A 141 2.80 -17.92 -10.01
CA SER A 141 1.89 -17.21 -10.93
C SER A 141 1.07 -16.15 -10.20
N HIS A 142 0.82 -15.03 -10.86
CA HIS A 142 -0.05 -13.96 -10.34
C HIS A 142 -1.46 -14.49 -10.02
N THR A 143 -2.15 -13.91 -9.03
CA THR A 143 -3.48 -14.37 -8.57
C THR A 143 -4.50 -14.48 -9.71
N SER A 144 -4.39 -13.69 -10.78
CA SER A 144 -5.23 -13.81 -11.98
C SER A 144 -5.11 -15.18 -12.68
N VAL A 145 -3.92 -15.78 -12.71
CA VAL A 145 -3.69 -17.14 -13.22
C VAL A 145 -4.32 -18.17 -12.27
N VAL A 146 -4.13 -17.99 -10.96
CA VAL A 146 -4.74 -18.84 -9.93
C VAL A 146 -6.27 -18.77 -10.01
N GLY A 147 -6.85 -17.62 -10.38
CA GLY A 147 -8.28 -17.43 -10.60
C GLY A 147 -8.87 -18.28 -11.73
N MET A 148 -8.06 -18.67 -12.73
CA MET A 148 -8.50 -19.55 -13.84
C MET A 148 -9.00 -20.92 -13.31
N ARG A 149 -8.52 -21.36 -12.15
CA ARG A 149 -8.96 -22.59 -11.46
C ARG A 149 -10.47 -22.65 -11.25
N GLY A 150 -11.11 -21.51 -10.94
CA GLY A 150 -12.56 -21.46 -10.70
C GLY A 150 -13.36 -21.77 -11.97
N ILE A 151 -12.84 -21.34 -13.13
CA ILE A 151 -13.45 -21.58 -14.44
C ILE A 151 -13.22 -23.04 -14.85
N THR A 152 -11.99 -23.56 -14.74
CA THR A 152 -11.71 -24.97 -15.08
C THR A 152 -12.46 -25.94 -14.16
N ALA A 153 -12.59 -25.63 -12.87
CA ALA A 153 -13.38 -26.43 -11.94
C ALA A 153 -14.87 -26.46 -12.30
N SER A 154 -15.46 -25.33 -12.73
CA SER A 154 -16.85 -25.30 -13.22
C SER A 154 -17.07 -26.10 -14.51
N MET A 155 -15.99 -26.36 -15.25
CA MET A 155 -15.97 -27.23 -16.45
C MET A 155 -15.52 -28.68 -16.15
N ASN A 156 -15.46 -29.06 -14.86
CA ASN A 156 -14.96 -30.37 -14.40
C ASN A 156 -13.56 -30.74 -14.94
N VAL A 157 -12.64 -29.76 -14.96
CA VAL A 157 -11.23 -29.92 -15.33
C VAL A 157 -10.33 -29.61 -14.14
N LEU A 158 -9.51 -30.60 -13.76
CA LEU A 158 -8.57 -30.50 -12.66
C LEU A 158 -7.44 -29.48 -12.96
N SER A 159 -7.23 -28.58 -12.01
CA SER A 159 -6.08 -27.67 -11.97
C SER A 159 -4.98 -28.23 -11.06
N VAL A 160 -3.72 -28.12 -11.46
CA VAL A 160 -2.56 -28.61 -10.70
C VAL A 160 -1.55 -27.48 -10.48
N PRO A 161 -1.31 -27.02 -9.24
CA PRO A 161 -0.16 -26.15 -8.94
C PRO A 161 1.14 -26.94 -9.12
N ILE A 162 2.17 -26.30 -9.65
CA ILE A 162 3.52 -26.85 -9.84
C ILE A 162 4.52 -25.90 -9.18
N GLU A 163 5.47 -26.40 -8.40
CA GLU A 163 6.55 -25.56 -7.88
C GLU A 163 7.64 -25.30 -8.95
N PRO A 164 8.27 -24.10 -8.95
CA PRO A 164 9.44 -23.79 -9.78
C PRO A 164 10.58 -24.82 -9.76
N LYS A 165 10.69 -25.63 -8.70
CA LYS A 165 11.71 -26.68 -8.55
C LYS A 165 11.29 -28.00 -9.20
N GLU A 166 9.99 -28.33 -9.20
CA GLU A 166 9.46 -29.57 -9.79
C GLU A 166 9.60 -29.59 -11.31
N ILE A 167 9.32 -28.47 -11.99
CA ILE A 167 9.45 -28.37 -13.45
C ILE A 167 10.90 -28.58 -13.93
N LEU A 168 11.91 -28.26 -13.11
CA LEU A 168 13.32 -28.54 -13.39
C LEU A 168 13.69 -30.03 -13.23
N LEU A 169 12.98 -30.75 -12.35
CA LEU A 169 13.12 -32.19 -12.12
C LEU A 169 12.32 -33.03 -13.14
N ALA A 170 11.31 -32.45 -13.79
CA ALA A 170 10.41 -33.10 -14.76
C ALA A 170 11.05 -33.44 -16.13
N LYS A 171 12.39 -33.61 -16.19
CA LYS A 171 13.17 -33.93 -17.39
C LYS A 171 13.05 -35.41 -17.78
N SER A 172 11.92 -35.78 -18.38
CA SER A 172 11.74 -37.10 -18.99
C SER A 172 10.67 -37.07 -20.07
N ARG A 173 10.98 -37.57 -21.27
CA ARG A 173 9.98 -37.77 -22.33
C ARG A 173 8.99 -38.87 -21.94
N LEU A 174 7.75 -38.74 -22.42
CA LEU A 174 6.74 -39.79 -22.35
C LEU A 174 7.01 -40.90 -23.41
N PRO A 175 6.57 -42.14 -23.18
CA PRO A 175 6.67 -43.24 -24.15
C PRO A 175 6.08 -42.87 -25.53
N ALA A 176 6.56 -43.52 -26.60
CA ALA A 176 6.12 -43.24 -27.96
C ALA A 176 4.61 -43.49 -28.18
N GLU A 177 4.04 -44.48 -27.49
CA GLU A 177 2.64 -44.88 -27.61
C GLU A 177 1.66 -43.83 -27.07
N GLU A 178 2.10 -43.03 -26.08
CA GLU A 178 1.31 -41.95 -25.46
C GLU A 178 1.21 -40.69 -26.32
N GLN A 179 2.08 -40.55 -27.34
CA GLN A 179 2.22 -39.32 -28.15
C GLN A 179 1.07 -39.14 -29.17
N ASN A 180 0.23 -40.16 -29.37
CA ASN A 180 -0.96 -40.08 -30.21
C ASN A 180 -2.16 -39.39 -29.51
N CYS A 181 -2.08 -39.08 -28.22
CA CYS A 181 -3.16 -38.38 -27.52
C CYS A 181 -3.23 -36.90 -27.91
N THR A 182 -4.39 -36.46 -28.38
CA THR A 182 -4.64 -35.08 -28.82
C THR A 182 -5.34 -34.21 -27.77
N THR A 183 -5.61 -34.72 -26.56
CA THR A 183 -6.21 -33.95 -25.47
C THR A 183 -5.41 -32.67 -25.20
N PRO A 184 -6.04 -31.49 -25.17
CA PRO A 184 -5.35 -30.24 -24.94
C PRO A 184 -5.14 -30.02 -23.44
N HIS A 185 -3.90 -29.79 -23.03
CA HIS A 185 -3.51 -29.36 -21.69
C HIS A 185 -2.89 -27.96 -21.77
N LEU A 186 -3.12 -27.14 -20.75
CA LEU A 186 -2.59 -25.78 -20.69
C LEU A 186 -1.59 -25.67 -19.54
N PHE A 187 -0.36 -25.24 -19.83
CA PHE A 187 0.61 -24.82 -18.83
C PHE A 187 0.71 -23.29 -18.82
N SER A 188 0.60 -22.68 -17.64
CA SER A 188 0.73 -21.24 -17.44
C SER A 188 1.90 -20.93 -16.52
N TYR A 189 2.81 -20.07 -16.96
CA TYR A 189 3.88 -19.56 -16.09
C TYR A 189 4.19 -18.08 -16.35
N PRO A 190 4.59 -17.33 -15.32
CA PRO A 190 5.11 -15.98 -15.51
C PRO A 190 6.46 -16.01 -16.22
N ALA A 191 6.70 -15.07 -17.13
CA ALA A 191 8.06 -14.85 -17.66
C ALA A 191 8.98 -14.19 -16.63
N GLN A 192 8.41 -13.44 -15.68
CA GLN A 192 9.10 -12.81 -14.55
C GLN A 192 8.19 -12.80 -13.32
N SER A 193 8.70 -13.23 -12.17
CA SER A 193 7.98 -13.13 -10.89
C SER A 193 7.55 -11.68 -10.63
N ASN A 194 6.35 -11.46 -10.08
CA ASN A 194 5.99 -10.15 -9.50
C ASN A 194 6.45 -10.05 -8.03
N PHE A 195 6.92 -11.16 -7.43
CA PHE A 195 7.42 -11.25 -6.06
C PHE A 195 8.94 -11.02 -6.01
N SER A 196 9.74 -11.95 -6.51
CA SER A 196 11.22 -11.94 -6.38
C SER A 196 11.94 -11.25 -7.54
N GLY A 197 11.25 -10.98 -8.65
CA GLY A 197 11.85 -10.48 -9.89
C GLY A 197 12.57 -11.54 -10.74
N THR A 198 12.69 -12.78 -10.26
CA THR A 198 13.31 -13.88 -11.00
C THR A 198 12.64 -14.09 -12.36
N LYS A 199 13.43 -14.26 -13.42
CA LYS A 199 12.99 -14.51 -14.79
C LYS A 199 13.04 -16.00 -15.09
N TYR A 200 11.95 -16.55 -15.60
CA TYR A 200 11.85 -17.96 -15.93
C TYR A 200 12.28 -18.22 -17.39
N PRO A 201 12.98 -19.33 -17.68
CA PRO A 201 13.51 -19.58 -19.03
C PRO A 201 12.42 -19.58 -20.11
N LEU A 202 12.57 -18.71 -21.12
CA LEU A 202 11.70 -18.71 -22.31
C LEU A 202 11.90 -19.97 -23.18
N SER A 203 13.00 -20.72 -22.98
CA SER A 203 13.20 -22.04 -23.59
C SER A 203 12.19 -23.09 -23.11
N TRP A 204 11.57 -22.92 -21.94
CA TRP A 204 10.51 -23.82 -21.47
C TRP A 204 9.30 -23.86 -22.41
N ILE A 205 9.04 -22.79 -23.18
CA ILE A 205 8.00 -22.77 -24.22
C ILE A 205 8.22 -23.92 -25.21
N GLN A 206 9.42 -24.02 -25.78
CA GLN A 206 9.75 -25.05 -26.77
C GLN A 206 9.90 -26.43 -26.11
N ASP A 207 10.52 -26.49 -24.92
CA ASP A 207 10.74 -27.76 -24.22
C ASP A 207 9.42 -28.42 -23.78
N ILE A 208 8.41 -27.63 -23.38
CA ILE A 208 7.08 -28.14 -23.04
C ILE A 208 6.30 -28.53 -24.30
N LYS A 209 6.28 -27.67 -25.33
CA LYS A 209 5.58 -27.96 -26.60
C LYS A 209 6.20 -29.13 -27.39
N SER A 210 7.41 -29.56 -27.03
CA SER A 210 8.10 -30.76 -27.59
C SER A 210 8.15 -31.96 -26.64
N GLY A 211 7.52 -31.89 -25.46
CA GLY A 211 7.52 -33.01 -24.48
C GLY A 211 8.90 -33.35 -23.89
N LYS A 212 9.84 -32.41 -23.92
CA LYS A 212 11.16 -32.50 -23.24
C LYS A 212 11.05 -32.10 -21.77
N LEU A 213 10.13 -31.19 -21.44
CA LEU A 213 9.65 -30.92 -20.09
C LEU A 213 8.15 -31.22 -20.04
N CYS A 214 7.70 -31.97 -19.03
CA CYS A 214 6.30 -32.34 -18.87
C CYS A 214 5.82 -31.86 -17.49
N PRO A 215 5.00 -30.78 -17.39
CA PRO A 215 4.55 -30.24 -16.10
C PRO A 215 3.94 -31.30 -15.19
N ILE A 216 3.20 -32.24 -15.78
CA ILE A 216 2.84 -33.54 -15.18
C ILE A 216 2.94 -34.62 -16.27
N LYS A 217 3.19 -35.87 -15.86
CA LYS A 217 3.35 -37.01 -16.77
C LYS A 217 1.99 -37.59 -17.17
N ILE A 218 1.39 -37.03 -18.22
CA ILE A 218 0.11 -37.48 -18.79
C ILE A 218 0.14 -37.44 -20.32
N PRO A 219 -0.56 -38.35 -21.01
CA PRO A 219 -0.65 -38.37 -22.47
C PRO A 219 -1.55 -37.22 -22.97
N GLY A 220 -1.00 -36.36 -23.84
CA GLY A 220 -1.75 -35.29 -24.49
C GLY A 220 -0.86 -34.20 -25.08
N LYS A 221 -1.49 -33.16 -25.66
CA LYS A 221 -0.82 -32.01 -26.27
C LYS A 221 -0.78 -30.81 -25.32
N TRP A 222 0.43 -30.38 -24.96
CA TRP A 222 0.63 -29.18 -24.16
C TRP A 222 0.63 -27.89 -25.00
N PHE A 223 -0.06 -26.89 -24.48
CA PHE A 223 -0.05 -25.49 -24.94
C PHE A 223 0.49 -24.61 -23.82
N VAL A 224 1.19 -23.54 -24.17
CA VAL A 224 1.90 -22.68 -23.22
C VAL A 224 1.32 -21.27 -23.21
N LEU A 225 0.80 -20.87 -22.04
CA LEU A 225 0.51 -19.48 -21.70
C LEU A 225 1.71 -18.89 -20.95
N LEU A 226 2.22 -17.77 -21.45
CA LEU A 226 3.33 -17.02 -20.85
C LEU A 226 2.79 -15.70 -20.29
N ASP A 227 2.61 -15.60 -18.96
CA ASP A 227 2.25 -14.32 -18.33
C ASP A 227 3.47 -13.39 -18.37
N ALA A 228 3.53 -12.60 -19.44
CA ALA A 228 4.62 -11.70 -19.73
C ALA A 228 4.42 -10.31 -19.08
N ALA A 229 3.30 -10.05 -18.40
CA ALA A 229 2.92 -8.71 -17.95
C ALA A 229 3.90 -8.08 -16.94
N SER A 230 4.66 -8.88 -16.20
CA SER A 230 5.79 -8.41 -15.37
C SER A 230 7.08 -8.24 -16.17
N TYR A 231 7.34 -9.11 -17.14
CA TYR A 231 8.59 -9.17 -17.90
C TYR A 231 8.73 -8.02 -18.90
N VAL A 232 7.66 -7.71 -19.65
CA VAL A 232 7.67 -6.70 -20.72
C VAL A 232 7.67 -5.25 -20.25
N SER A 233 7.61 -4.99 -18.93
CA SER A 233 7.84 -3.64 -18.40
C SER A 233 9.34 -3.26 -18.42
N SER A 234 10.23 -4.26 -18.48
CA SER A 234 11.66 -4.06 -18.29
C SER A 234 12.58 -4.96 -19.14
N SER A 235 12.04 -5.88 -19.94
CA SER A 235 12.82 -6.84 -20.73
C SER A 235 12.27 -7.01 -22.15
N PRO A 236 13.11 -7.15 -23.18
CA PRO A 236 12.66 -7.44 -24.55
C PRO A 236 12.10 -8.86 -24.64
N LEU A 237 10.96 -9.02 -25.30
CA LEU A 237 10.39 -10.33 -25.64
C LEU A 237 10.36 -10.47 -27.17
N ASP A 238 11.02 -11.50 -27.68
CA ASP A 238 11.05 -11.85 -29.11
C ASP A 238 10.16 -13.08 -29.34
N LEU A 239 9.02 -12.88 -30.01
CA LEU A 239 8.08 -13.94 -30.37
C LEU A 239 8.40 -14.59 -31.74
N GLY A 240 9.36 -14.07 -32.50
CA GLY A 240 9.98 -14.78 -33.62
C GLY A 240 10.79 -15.98 -33.12
N VAL A 241 11.52 -15.81 -32.02
CA VAL A 241 12.29 -16.85 -31.33
C VAL A 241 11.43 -17.67 -30.36
N HIS A 242 10.65 -17.02 -29.49
CA HIS A 242 9.96 -17.69 -28.36
C HIS A 242 8.45 -17.80 -28.57
N GLN A 243 8.04 -18.70 -29.47
CA GLN A 243 6.65 -18.87 -29.91
C GLN A 243 5.71 -19.52 -28.85
N ALA A 244 5.35 -18.77 -27.81
CA ALA A 244 4.28 -19.14 -26.85
C ALA A 244 2.89 -19.13 -27.52
N ASP A 245 1.95 -19.94 -27.03
CA ASP A 245 0.62 -20.02 -27.64
C ASP A 245 -0.26 -18.82 -27.27
N PHE A 246 -0.14 -18.36 -26.03
CA PHE A 246 -0.90 -17.25 -25.47
C PHE A 246 0.00 -16.34 -24.64
N ILE A 247 -0.04 -15.02 -24.86
CA ILE A 247 0.73 -14.03 -24.10
C ILE A 247 -0.19 -12.88 -23.66
N PRO A 248 -0.69 -12.89 -22.40
CA PRO A 248 -1.41 -11.76 -21.83
C PRO A 248 -0.46 -10.66 -21.33
N ILE A 249 -0.79 -9.39 -21.59
CA ILE A 249 -0.03 -8.20 -21.18
C ILE A 249 -0.95 -7.06 -20.70
N SER A 250 -0.38 -6.11 -19.96
CA SER A 250 -1.03 -4.86 -19.55
C SER A 250 -0.14 -3.66 -19.92
N PHE A 251 -0.62 -2.76 -20.79
CA PHE A 251 0.24 -1.69 -21.33
C PHE A 251 0.63 -0.65 -20.27
N TYR A 252 -0.18 -0.45 -19.24
CA TYR A 252 0.13 0.45 -18.13
C TYR A 252 1.37 0.03 -17.31
N LYS A 253 1.77 -1.24 -17.35
CA LYS A 253 3.06 -1.68 -16.76
C LYS A 253 4.27 -1.27 -17.60
N ILE A 254 4.06 -0.97 -18.89
CA ILE A 254 5.10 -0.48 -19.81
C ILE A 254 5.11 1.06 -19.85
N PHE A 255 3.94 1.69 -19.97
CA PHE A 255 3.82 3.13 -20.26
C PHE A 255 3.20 3.98 -19.15
N GLY A 256 2.66 3.38 -18.08
CA GLY A 256 1.89 4.06 -17.03
C GLY A 256 0.50 4.56 -17.44
N PHE A 257 0.31 4.86 -18.72
CA PHE A 257 -0.95 5.28 -19.33
C PHE A 257 -1.14 4.56 -20.68
N PRO A 258 -2.35 4.10 -21.04
CA PRO A 258 -3.59 4.12 -20.24
C PRO A 258 -3.71 2.92 -19.29
N THR A 259 -4.31 3.13 -18.11
CA THR A 259 -4.41 2.12 -17.04
C THR A 259 -5.45 1.03 -17.27
N GLY A 260 -6.42 1.26 -18.17
CA GLY A 260 -7.52 0.34 -18.45
C GLY A 260 -7.32 -0.61 -19.63
N LEU A 261 -6.12 -0.67 -20.22
CA LEU A 261 -5.87 -1.42 -21.47
C LEU A 261 -4.74 -2.45 -21.34
N GLY A 262 -4.97 -3.61 -21.94
CA GLY A 262 -4.01 -4.67 -22.17
C GLY A 262 -4.30 -5.40 -23.48
N ALA A 263 -3.61 -6.51 -23.68
CA ALA A 263 -3.85 -7.37 -24.82
C ALA A 263 -3.61 -8.84 -24.46
N LEU A 264 -4.20 -9.70 -25.29
CA LEU A 264 -3.87 -11.10 -25.43
C LEU A 264 -3.27 -11.29 -26.83
N LEU A 265 -2.00 -11.68 -26.90
CA LEU A 265 -1.42 -12.16 -28.16
C LEU A 265 -1.70 -13.65 -28.28
N VAL A 266 -2.26 -14.07 -29.42
CA VAL A 266 -2.59 -15.48 -29.70
C VAL A 266 -1.84 -15.93 -30.94
N ASN A 267 -1.14 -17.06 -30.86
CA ASN A 267 -0.47 -17.63 -32.04
C ASN A 267 -1.53 -18.12 -33.04
N ASN A 268 -1.45 -17.66 -34.29
CA ASN A 268 -2.47 -17.90 -35.32
C ASN A 268 -2.62 -19.38 -35.68
N ARG A 269 -1.61 -20.21 -35.43
CA ARG A 269 -1.65 -21.67 -35.67
C ARG A 269 -2.58 -22.39 -34.70
N ILE A 270 -2.92 -21.76 -33.56
CA ILE A 270 -3.77 -22.34 -32.51
C ILE A 270 -5.04 -21.51 -32.22
N ALA A 271 -5.14 -20.27 -32.69
CA ALA A 271 -6.34 -19.44 -32.57
C ALA A 271 -7.64 -20.07 -33.15
N PRO A 272 -7.61 -20.94 -34.18
CA PRO A 272 -8.77 -21.71 -34.64
C PRO A 272 -9.28 -22.76 -33.64
N LEU A 273 -8.52 -23.08 -32.58
CA LEU A 273 -8.93 -24.01 -31.52
C LEU A 273 -9.79 -23.32 -30.44
N LEU A 274 -9.65 -22.00 -30.25
CA LEU A 274 -10.41 -21.28 -29.23
C LEU A 274 -11.91 -21.23 -29.57
N ARG A 275 -12.75 -21.45 -28.56
CA ARG A 275 -14.23 -21.54 -28.65
C ARG A 275 -14.85 -20.55 -27.66
N LYS A 276 -15.29 -19.39 -28.15
CA LYS A 276 -16.04 -18.41 -27.34
C LYS A 276 -17.51 -18.81 -27.32
N THR A 277 -18.10 -18.95 -26.13
CA THR A 277 -19.53 -19.24 -25.93
C THR A 277 -20.39 -17.97 -25.91
N TYR A 278 -19.89 -16.92 -25.27
CA TYR A 278 -20.50 -15.59 -25.30
C TYR A 278 -20.17 -14.85 -26.61
N PHE A 279 -21.13 -14.08 -27.13
CA PHE A 279 -20.92 -13.14 -28.23
C PHE A 279 -21.44 -11.75 -27.86
N GLY A 280 -20.59 -10.72 -28.03
CA GLY A 280 -20.97 -9.32 -27.94
C GLY A 280 -21.31 -8.71 -29.30
N GLY A 281 -21.74 -7.44 -29.30
CA GLY A 281 -21.85 -6.64 -30.52
C GLY A 281 -20.52 -6.61 -31.28
N GLY A 282 -20.56 -6.59 -32.62
CA GLY A 282 -19.37 -6.68 -33.47
C GLY A 282 -18.84 -8.10 -33.69
N THR A 283 -18.88 -8.97 -32.69
CA THR A 283 -18.27 -10.33 -32.75
C THR A 283 -18.97 -11.32 -33.68
N ALA A 284 -20.26 -11.09 -33.94
CA ALA A 284 -21.05 -11.85 -34.90
C ALA A 284 -20.92 -11.29 -36.34
N ALA A 285 -20.92 -12.19 -37.32
CA ALA A 285 -21.23 -11.85 -38.71
C ALA A 285 -22.74 -11.96 -38.99
N ALA A 286 -23.41 -12.93 -38.36
CA ALA A 286 -24.86 -13.07 -38.35
C ALA A 286 -25.32 -13.79 -37.06
N TYR A 287 -26.54 -13.53 -36.60
CA TYR A 287 -27.20 -14.27 -35.52
C TYR A 287 -28.72 -14.10 -35.62
N LEU A 288 -29.48 -15.00 -35.01
CA LEU A 288 -30.94 -14.87 -34.84
C LEU A 288 -31.28 -14.51 -33.40
N ALA A 289 -32.41 -13.84 -33.19
CA ALA A 289 -32.86 -13.39 -31.86
C ALA A 289 -33.86 -14.33 -31.17
N GLY A 290 -34.48 -15.25 -31.93
CA GLY A 290 -35.47 -16.22 -31.44
C GLY A 290 -35.07 -17.69 -31.60
N GLU A 291 -33.85 -17.95 -32.12
CA GLU A 291 -33.32 -19.28 -32.42
C GLU A 291 -31.85 -19.33 -32.01
N ASP A 292 -31.35 -20.52 -31.64
CA ASP A 292 -29.93 -20.76 -31.34
C ASP A 292 -29.10 -20.83 -32.63
N PHE A 293 -28.96 -19.68 -33.29
CA PHE A 293 -28.15 -19.49 -34.49
C PHE A 293 -27.21 -18.30 -34.30
N TYR A 294 -25.90 -18.60 -34.32
CA TYR A 294 -24.83 -17.61 -34.26
C TYR A 294 -23.72 -18.00 -35.24
N PHE A 295 -23.29 -17.05 -36.07
CA PHE A 295 -22.16 -17.20 -36.98
C PHE A 295 -21.08 -16.15 -36.64
N PRO A 296 -19.91 -16.56 -36.14
CA PRO A 296 -18.85 -15.64 -35.72
C PRO A 296 -18.22 -14.88 -36.90
N ARG A 297 -17.58 -13.75 -36.60
CA ARG A 297 -16.66 -13.07 -37.52
C ARG A 297 -15.50 -13.97 -37.95
N LYS A 298 -14.88 -13.64 -39.09
CA LYS A 298 -13.71 -14.37 -39.60
C LYS A 298 -12.40 -13.94 -38.91
N SER A 299 -12.24 -12.65 -38.59
CA SER A 299 -11.04 -12.17 -37.91
C SER A 299 -10.98 -12.72 -36.48
N ILE A 300 -9.78 -13.11 -36.04
CA ILE A 300 -9.55 -13.57 -34.67
C ILE A 300 -9.77 -12.40 -33.69
N ALA A 301 -9.34 -11.18 -34.01
CA ALA A 301 -9.58 -10.01 -33.15
C ALA A 301 -11.08 -9.74 -32.97
N GLU A 302 -11.83 -9.59 -34.08
CA GLU A 302 -13.27 -9.33 -34.06
C GLU A 302 -14.05 -10.41 -33.28
N ARG A 303 -13.65 -11.69 -33.35
CA ARG A 303 -14.32 -12.80 -32.62
C ARG A 303 -14.26 -12.68 -31.10
N PHE A 304 -13.25 -11.98 -30.58
CA PHE A 304 -12.94 -11.98 -29.15
C PHE A 304 -13.10 -10.61 -28.49
N GLU A 305 -12.99 -9.51 -29.24
CA GLU A 305 -13.24 -8.13 -28.80
C GLU A 305 -14.74 -7.82 -28.74
N ASP A 306 -15.35 -7.87 -27.54
CA ASP A 306 -16.78 -7.58 -27.38
C ASP A 306 -17.10 -6.09 -27.46
N GLY A 307 -17.97 -5.72 -28.40
CA GLY A 307 -18.45 -4.35 -28.57
C GLY A 307 -17.40 -3.42 -29.18
N THR A 308 -17.47 -2.13 -28.82
CA THR A 308 -16.47 -1.15 -29.24
C THR A 308 -15.29 -1.15 -28.28
N VAL A 309 -14.12 -1.55 -28.77
CA VAL A 309 -12.84 -1.45 -28.05
C VAL A 309 -12.55 -0.02 -27.59
N SER A 310 -11.73 0.16 -26.55
CA SER A 310 -11.34 1.49 -26.07
C SER A 310 -10.35 2.16 -27.03
N PHE A 311 -10.88 2.68 -28.14
CA PHE A 311 -10.09 3.13 -29.28
C PHE A 311 -9.16 4.31 -28.95
N LEU A 312 -9.58 5.22 -28.06
CA LEU A 312 -8.73 6.32 -27.59
C LEU A 312 -7.54 5.81 -26.76
N ASP A 313 -7.76 4.81 -25.90
CA ASP A 313 -6.67 4.16 -25.15
C ASP A 313 -5.72 3.41 -26.10
N ILE A 314 -6.24 2.78 -27.15
CA ILE A 314 -5.44 2.10 -28.18
C ILE A 314 -4.59 3.12 -28.95
N ILE A 315 -5.16 4.26 -29.35
CA ILE A 315 -4.44 5.36 -30.01
C ILE A 315 -3.32 5.90 -29.12
N ALA A 316 -3.54 6.02 -27.80
CA ALA A 316 -2.51 6.41 -26.84
C ALA A 316 -1.30 5.47 -26.82
N LEU A 317 -1.47 4.18 -27.12
CA LEU A 317 -0.33 3.23 -27.18
C LEU A 317 0.68 3.61 -28.27
N LYS A 318 0.24 4.17 -29.40
CA LYS A 318 1.15 4.64 -30.46
C LYS A 318 2.17 5.63 -29.88
N HIS A 319 1.65 6.64 -29.18
CA HIS A 319 2.45 7.67 -28.51
C HIS A 319 3.31 7.06 -27.39
N GLY A 320 2.80 6.04 -26.69
CA GLY A 320 3.57 5.25 -25.72
C GLY A 320 4.81 4.57 -26.31
N PHE A 321 4.66 3.81 -27.40
CA PHE A 321 5.80 3.17 -28.08
C PHE A 321 6.80 4.19 -28.62
N ASP A 322 6.32 5.22 -29.31
CA ASP A 322 7.16 6.23 -29.96
C ASP A 322 7.96 7.06 -28.92
N VAL A 323 7.36 7.34 -27.75
CA VAL A 323 8.06 8.01 -26.64
C VAL A 323 9.04 7.06 -25.93
N LEU A 324 8.64 5.80 -25.68
CA LEU A 324 9.52 4.81 -25.03
C LEU A 324 10.82 4.62 -25.83
N GLU A 325 10.73 4.44 -27.15
CA GLU A 325 11.89 4.28 -28.02
C GLU A 325 12.73 5.56 -28.09
N LYS A 326 12.10 6.74 -28.20
CA LYS A 326 12.78 8.03 -28.23
C LYS A 326 13.59 8.31 -26.95
N LEU A 327 13.07 7.94 -25.79
CA LEU A 327 13.73 8.19 -24.49
C LEU A 327 14.81 7.16 -24.17
N THR A 328 14.55 5.88 -24.45
CA THR A 328 15.37 4.78 -23.94
C THR A 328 16.28 4.16 -25.00
N GLY A 329 15.94 4.30 -26.28
CA GLY A 329 16.57 3.56 -27.37
C GLY A 329 16.21 2.06 -27.43
N GLY A 330 15.15 1.64 -26.72
CA GLY A 330 14.56 0.30 -26.83
C GLY A 330 14.73 -0.60 -25.59
N MET A 331 13.97 -1.70 -25.57
CA MET A 331 13.79 -2.58 -24.40
C MET A 331 15.09 -3.20 -23.84
N GLU A 332 16.11 -3.45 -24.68
CA GLU A 332 17.39 -3.99 -24.18
C GLU A 332 18.14 -2.95 -23.33
N LYS A 333 18.11 -1.66 -23.70
CA LYS A 333 18.68 -0.59 -22.86
C LYS A 333 17.91 -0.44 -21.55
N ILE A 334 16.59 -0.61 -21.57
CA ILE A 334 15.76 -0.65 -20.36
C ILE A 334 16.16 -1.83 -19.46
N LYS A 335 16.38 -3.02 -20.04
CA LYS A 335 16.83 -4.21 -19.30
C LYS A 335 18.14 -3.93 -18.56
N GLN A 336 19.14 -3.42 -19.27
CA GLN A 336 20.45 -3.11 -18.67
C GLN A 336 20.38 -1.99 -17.62
N HIS A 337 19.67 -0.88 -17.90
CA HIS A 337 19.51 0.25 -16.97
C HIS A 337 18.80 -0.16 -15.68
N THR A 338 17.62 -0.77 -15.80
CA THR A 338 16.79 -1.13 -14.63
C THR A 338 17.42 -2.26 -13.82
N PHE A 339 18.12 -3.19 -14.47
CA PHE A 339 18.96 -4.18 -13.78
C PHE A 339 20.15 -3.53 -13.06
N ALA A 340 20.85 -2.56 -13.65
CA ALA A 340 21.99 -1.92 -13.01
C ALA A 340 21.58 -1.19 -11.70
N LEU A 341 20.43 -0.51 -11.69
CA LEU A 341 19.86 0.11 -10.48
C LEU A 341 19.50 -0.94 -9.41
N ALA A 342 18.89 -2.06 -9.83
CA ALA A 342 18.52 -3.15 -8.95
C ALA A 342 19.74 -3.88 -8.37
N HIS A 343 20.73 -4.23 -9.20
CA HIS A 343 21.99 -4.83 -8.78
C HIS A 343 22.72 -3.92 -7.78
N TYR A 344 22.94 -2.63 -8.11
CA TYR A 344 23.56 -1.67 -7.17
C TYR A 344 22.84 -1.62 -5.82
N THR A 345 21.51 -1.53 -5.83
CA THR A 345 20.71 -1.45 -4.60
C THR A 345 20.77 -2.76 -3.81
N TYR A 346 20.72 -3.91 -4.49
CA TYR A 346 20.88 -5.24 -3.89
C TYR A 346 22.27 -5.42 -3.28
N THR A 347 23.35 -5.03 -3.97
CA THR A 347 24.72 -5.15 -3.47
C THR A 347 24.92 -4.33 -2.20
N VAL A 348 24.40 -3.09 -2.14
CA VAL A 348 24.50 -2.28 -0.92
C VAL A 348 23.64 -2.88 0.19
N LEU A 349 22.35 -3.16 -0.06
CA LEU A 349 21.42 -3.74 0.93
C LEU A 349 21.97 -5.03 1.56
N SER A 350 22.49 -5.95 0.75
CA SER A 350 23.02 -7.25 1.21
C SER A 350 24.25 -7.12 2.12
N ASN A 351 24.94 -5.99 2.07
CA ASN A 351 26.12 -5.71 2.90
C ASN A 351 25.82 -4.80 4.11
N LEU A 352 24.61 -4.23 4.23
CA LEU A 352 24.23 -3.43 5.40
C LEU A 352 24.11 -4.30 6.65
N LYS A 353 24.89 -3.98 7.68
CA LYS A 353 24.93 -4.67 8.97
C LYS A 353 24.95 -3.68 10.12
N TYR A 354 24.36 -4.09 11.25
CA TYR A 354 24.53 -3.46 12.56
C TYR A 354 25.95 -3.69 13.10
N ALA A 355 26.39 -2.91 14.10
CA ALA A 355 27.72 -3.07 14.71
C ALA A 355 27.96 -4.45 15.37
N ASN A 356 26.90 -5.18 15.73
CA ASN A 356 27.00 -6.57 16.21
C ASN A 356 27.16 -7.61 15.07
N GLY A 357 27.16 -7.17 13.81
CA GLY A 357 27.28 -8.01 12.62
C GLY A 357 25.95 -8.54 12.05
N ALA A 358 24.80 -8.29 12.71
CA ALA A 358 23.49 -8.70 12.22
C ALA A 358 23.09 -7.95 10.94
N PRO A 359 22.44 -8.59 9.95
CA PRO A 359 22.04 -7.94 8.70
C PRO A 359 20.84 -7.01 8.91
N VAL A 360 20.84 -5.85 8.23
CA VAL A 360 19.75 -4.84 8.32
C VAL A 360 18.49 -5.25 7.55
N VAL A 361 18.62 -6.15 6.56
CA VAL A 361 17.49 -6.66 5.76
C VAL A 361 17.61 -8.16 5.51
N ARG A 362 16.46 -8.81 5.34
CA ARG A 362 16.31 -10.18 4.82
C ARG A 362 15.75 -10.09 3.41
N ILE A 363 16.57 -10.32 2.39
CA ILE A 363 16.18 -10.27 0.98
C ILE A 363 15.60 -11.63 0.55
N TYR A 364 14.57 -11.59 -0.30
CA TYR A 364 13.91 -12.75 -0.88
C TYR A 364 14.12 -12.76 -2.40
N SER A 365 15.07 -13.58 -2.86
CA SER A 365 15.37 -13.80 -4.27
C SER A 365 15.71 -15.26 -4.55
N ASP A 366 15.47 -15.69 -5.79
CA ASP A 366 15.90 -17.00 -6.29
C ASP A 366 17.23 -16.90 -7.06
N THR A 367 17.78 -15.69 -7.18
CA THR A 367 19.03 -15.36 -7.85
C THR A 367 19.94 -14.50 -6.95
N ASP A 368 21.20 -14.39 -7.36
CA ASP A 368 22.26 -13.57 -6.76
C ASP A 368 22.37 -12.16 -7.38
N PHE A 369 21.41 -11.77 -8.23
CA PHE A 369 21.45 -10.54 -9.04
C PHE A 369 22.70 -10.41 -9.95
N SER A 370 23.38 -11.51 -10.31
CA SER A 370 24.58 -11.45 -11.17
C SER A 370 24.32 -11.16 -12.65
N ASN A 371 23.12 -11.46 -13.17
CA ASN A 371 22.85 -11.45 -14.61
C ASN A 371 21.44 -10.88 -14.96
N PRO A 372 21.33 -9.91 -15.89
CA PRO A 372 20.07 -9.27 -16.29
C PRO A 372 19.08 -10.20 -17.01
N ASP A 373 19.51 -11.35 -17.53
CA ASP A 373 18.63 -12.29 -18.23
C ASP A 373 17.89 -13.24 -17.27
N VAL A 374 18.40 -13.44 -16.05
CA VAL A 374 17.77 -14.26 -15.00
C VAL A 374 17.08 -13.45 -13.91
N GLN A 375 17.40 -12.15 -13.76
CA GLN A 375 16.85 -11.29 -12.73
C GLN A 375 16.25 -10.00 -13.31
N GLY A 376 15.06 -9.65 -12.83
CA GLY A 376 14.35 -8.41 -13.12
C GLY A 376 14.65 -7.28 -12.12
N PRO A 377 14.19 -6.05 -12.40
CA PRO A 377 14.50 -4.87 -11.60
C PRO A 377 13.67 -4.75 -10.33
N ILE A 378 13.36 -5.88 -9.68
CA ILE A 378 12.54 -5.99 -8.47
C ILE A 378 13.44 -6.50 -7.34
N ILE A 379 13.35 -5.88 -6.16
CA ILE A 379 13.99 -6.36 -4.93
C ILE A 379 12.89 -6.46 -3.86
N ASN A 380 12.87 -7.59 -3.18
CA ASN A 380 11.85 -7.94 -2.20
C ASN A 380 12.53 -8.33 -0.89
N PHE A 381 12.10 -7.76 0.22
CA PHE A 381 12.79 -7.88 1.50
C PHE A 381 11.87 -7.57 2.69
N ASN A 382 12.26 -8.05 3.87
CA ASN A 382 11.82 -7.49 5.13
C ASN A 382 13.01 -6.77 5.79
N VAL A 383 12.72 -5.68 6.50
CA VAL A 383 13.73 -4.98 7.31
C VAL A 383 13.83 -5.67 8.67
N LEU A 384 15.05 -5.82 9.19
CA LEU A 384 15.30 -6.44 10.49
C LEU A 384 15.71 -5.38 11.53
N ASP A 385 15.60 -5.73 12.80
CA ASP A 385 16.23 -4.99 13.90
C ASP A 385 17.62 -5.53 14.25
N GLU A 386 18.26 -4.97 15.29
CA GLU A 386 19.59 -5.39 15.75
C GLU A 386 19.63 -6.82 16.32
N ASN A 387 18.47 -7.39 16.68
CA ASN A 387 18.33 -8.76 17.18
C ASN A 387 18.08 -9.76 16.02
N GLY A 388 17.77 -9.27 14.81
CA GLY A 388 17.41 -10.07 13.64
C GLY A 388 15.90 -10.31 13.48
N GLU A 389 15.08 -9.68 14.32
CA GLU A 389 13.62 -9.78 14.31
C GLU A 389 13.00 -8.88 13.22
N VAL A 390 11.83 -9.29 12.71
CA VAL A 390 11.24 -8.65 11.52
C VAL A 390 10.42 -7.41 11.89
N LEU A 391 10.78 -6.27 11.31
CA LEU A 391 9.96 -5.06 11.36
C LEU A 391 8.77 -5.20 10.40
N GLY A 392 7.56 -4.95 10.92
CA GLY A 392 6.32 -5.04 10.15
C GLY A 392 6.31 -4.10 8.94
N PHE A 393 5.90 -4.60 7.78
CA PHE A 393 5.96 -3.86 6.52
C PHE A 393 5.13 -2.56 6.53
N SER A 394 4.07 -2.47 7.35
CA SER A 394 3.25 -1.26 7.48
C SER A 394 4.01 -0.14 8.20
N GLN A 395 4.94 -0.50 9.09
CA GLN A 395 5.87 0.45 9.70
C GLN A 395 6.89 0.95 8.68
N VAL A 396 7.45 0.05 7.86
CA VAL A 396 8.43 0.41 6.83
C VAL A 396 7.81 1.34 5.78
N ASP A 397 6.61 1.02 5.27
CA ASP A 397 5.84 1.91 4.37
C ASP A 397 5.51 3.27 5.02
N SER A 398 5.13 3.26 6.31
CA SER A 398 4.88 4.49 7.05
C SER A 398 6.13 5.39 7.13
N MET A 399 7.31 4.80 7.36
CA MET A 399 8.58 5.53 7.42
C MET A 399 9.07 5.98 6.03
N ALA A 400 8.90 5.15 5.00
CA ALA A 400 9.22 5.47 3.61
C ALA A 400 8.37 6.65 3.11
N SER A 401 7.07 6.62 3.38
CA SER A 401 6.13 7.70 3.07
C SER A 401 6.52 9.05 3.72
N LEU A 402 7.06 9.04 4.95
CA LEU A 402 7.58 10.25 5.61
C LEU A 402 8.83 10.82 4.92
N HIS A 403 9.56 9.98 4.19
CA HIS A 403 10.68 10.34 3.32
C HIS A 403 10.25 10.63 1.88
N ASN A 404 8.94 10.66 1.59
CA ASN A 404 8.36 10.76 0.24
C ASN A 404 8.80 9.61 -0.70
N ILE A 405 9.20 8.47 -0.14
CA ILE A 405 9.52 7.25 -0.88
C ILE A 405 8.26 6.39 -0.94
N HIS A 406 7.84 6.02 -2.15
CA HIS A 406 6.68 5.16 -2.38
C HIS A 406 7.14 3.74 -2.74
N VAL A 407 6.92 2.81 -1.80
CA VAL A 407 7.21 1.37 -1.95
C VAL A 407 5.90 0.58 -2.09
N ARG A 408 6.00 -0.74 -2.28
CA ARG A 408 4.85 -1.66 -2.22
C ARG A 408 5.01 -2.63 -1.06
N THR A 409 3.90 -3.06 -0.47
CA THR A 409 3.89 -4.01 0.66
C THR A 409 2.88 -5.15 0.49
N GLY A 410 3.03 -6.20 1.31
CA GLY A 410 2.17 -7.39 1.34
C GLY A 410 2.72 -8.56 0.51
N CYS A 411 1.85 -9.32 -0.16
CA CYS A 411 2.22 -10.47 -1.01
C CYS A 411 2.16 -10.20 -2.53
N PHE A 412 1.96 -8.94 -2.95
CA PHE A 412 2.01 -8.50 -4.37
C PHE A 412 1.13 -9.27 -5.38
N CYS A 413 0.08 -9.95 -4.91
CA CYS A 413 -0.73 -10.89 -5.69
C CYS A 413 0.05 -12.11 -6.25
N ASN A 414 1.18 -12.47 -5.64
CA ASN A 414 1.96 -13.70 -5.88
C ASN A 414 1.99 -14.53 -4.58
N THR A 415 0.84 -15.08 -4.18
CA THR A 415 0.68 -15.71 -2.85
C THR A 415 1.55 -16.93 -2.63
N GLY A 416 1.75 -17.79 -3.64
CA GLY A 416 2.57 -19.00 -3.49
C GLY A 416 4.07 -18.68 -3.31
N ALA A 417 4.60 -17.67 -4.00
CA ALA A 417 5.96 -17.17 -3.74
C ALA A 417 6.06 -16.48 -2.36
N CYS A 418 5.03 -15.73 -1.97
CA CYS A 418 4.96 -15.16 -0.61
C CYS A 418 5.03 -16.25 0.46
N GLN A 419 4.27 -17.34 0.32
CA GLN A 419 4.36 -18.51 1.20
C GLN A 419 5.74 -19.14 1.19
N MET A 420 6.32 -19.39 0.00
CA MET A 420 7.62 -20.05 -0.15
C MET A 420 8.76 -19.25 0.52
N HIS A 421 8.85 -17.95 0.26
CA HIS A 421 9.94 -17.12 0.77
C HIS A 421 9.77 -16.73 2.25
N LEU A 422 8.54 -16.61 2.75
CA LEU A 422 8.27 -16.30 4.16
C LEU A 422 8.14 -17.55 5.06
N GLY A 423 8.07 -18.75 4.48
CA GLY A 423 7.92 -20.01 5.22
C GLY A 423 6.52 -20.21 5.80
N ILE A 424 5.48 -19.68 5.16
CA ILE A 424 4.09 -19.70 5.65
C ILE A 424 3.38 -20.96 5.14
N SER A 425 3.00 -21.84 6.06
CA SER A 425 2.24 -23.06 5.73
C SER A 425 0.79 -22.77 5.33
N ASN A 426 0.10 -23.75 4.74
CA ASN A 426 -1.32 -23.62 4.39
C ASN A 426 -2.18 -23.53 5.65
N GLU A 427 -1.75 -24.22 6.70
CA GLU A 427 -2.34 -24.24 8.04
C GLU A 427 -2.21 -22.87 8.70
N ASP A 428 -1.07 -22.19 8.54
CA ASP A 428 -0.87 -20.84 9.06
C ASP A 428 -1.75 -19.81 8.33
N ILE A 429 -1.96 -19.94 7.01
CA ILE A 429 -2.94 -19.09 6.30
C ILE A 429 -4.36 -19.29 6.86
N GLN A 430 -4.76 -20.53 7.15
CA GLN A 430 -6.08 -20.82 7.73
C GLN A 430 -6.23 -20.23 9.13
N LYS A 431 -5.22 -20.38 10.01
CA LYS A 431 -5.19 -19.76 11.34
C LYS A 431 -5.25 -18.23 11.25
N ASN A 432 -4.44 -17.63 10.37
CA ASN A 432 -4.39 -16.18 10.19
C ASN A 432 -5.77 -15.64 9.76
N LEU A 433 -6.46 -16.32 8.84
CA LEU A 433 -7.82 -15.97 8.42
C LEU A 433 -8.83 -16.12 9.58
N GLN A 434 -8.71 -17.16 10.41
CA GLN A 434 -9.53 -17.33 11.62
C GLN A 434 -9.27 -16.23 12.67
N ALA A 435 -8.03 -15.74 12.77
CA ALA A 435 -7.64 -14.57 13.56
C ALA A 435 -8.05 -13.22 12.91
N GLY A 436 -8.72 -13.24 11.75
CA GLY A 436 -9.26 -12.07 11.07
C GLY A 436 -8.33 -11.39 10.07
N HIS A 437 -7.15 -11.95 9.78
CA HIS A 437 -6.24 -11.42 8.76
C HIS A 437 -6.80 -11.59 7.34
N VAL A 438 -6.72 -10.53 6.53
CA VAL A 438 -7.13 -10.52 5.13
C VAL A 438 -6.08 -9.83 4.25
N CYS A 439 -5.95 -10.27 3.01
CA CYS A 439 -4.94 -9.75 2.09
C CYS A 439 -5.12 -8.25 1.84
N GLY A 440 -4.13 -7.44 2.24
CA GLY A 440 -4.16 -5.98 2.12
C GLY A 440 -4.71 -5.24 3.34
N ASP A 441 -4.86 -5.90 4.49
CA ASP A 441 -5.03 -5.23 5.78
C ASP A 441 -3.70 -4.64 6.32
N ASN A 442 -3.69 -4.25 7.60
CA ASN A 442 -2.52 -3.72 8.30
C ASN A 442 -2.02 -4.68 9.39
N ILE A 443 -2.27 -5.99 9.29
CA ILE A 443 -1.78 -7.05 10.19
C ILE A 443 -0.53 -7.64 9.55
N ASP A 444 0.61 -7.03 9.86
CA ASP A 444 1.91 -7.29 9.22
C ASP A 444 2.81 -8.31 9.94
N LEU A 445 2.49 -8.62 11.21
CA LEU A 445 3.16 -9.62 12.03
C LEU A 445 2.11 -10.44 12.81
N ILE A 446 2.27 -11.76 12.85
CA ILE A 446 1.51 -12.70 13.69
C ILE A 446 2.53 -13.64 14.35
N ASP A 447 2.54 -13.72 15.68
CA ASP A 447 3.52 -14.50 16.47
C ASP A 447 4.99 -14.25 16.06
N GLY A 448 5.33 -12.99 15.80
CA GLY A 448 6.64 -12.54 15.30
C GLY A 448 6.89 -12.80 13.81
N ARG A 449 6.07 -13.61 13.14
CA ARG A 449 6.23 -13.96 11.73
C ARG A 449 5.60 -12.92 10.80
N PRO A 450 6.29 -12.50 9.72
CA PRO A 450 5.70 -11.62 8.71
C PRO A 450 4.58 -12.30 7.92
N THR A 451 3.47 -11.58 7.70
CA THR A 451 2.37 -11.99 6.80
C THR A 451 2.60 -11.57 5.35
N GLY A 452 3.66 -10.81 5.09
CA GLY A 452 4.02 -10.18 3.82
C GLY A 452 5.34 -9.42 3.96
N SER A 453 5.81 -8.82 2.86
CA SER A 453 7.12 -8.15 2.81
C SER A 453 7.03 -6.74 2.20
N VAL A 454 8.18 -6.12 1.98
CA VAL A 454 8.36 -4.86 1.25
C VAL A 454 8.97 -5.16 -0.12
N ARG A 455 8.46 -4.53 -1.17
CA ARG A 455 9.00 -4.62 -2.53
C ARG A 455 9.30 -3.23 -3.07
N ILE A 456 10.51 -3.10 -3.61
CA ILE A 456 10.90 -1.99 -4.49
C ILE A 456 11.12 -2.52 -5.90
N SER A 457 10.92 -1.67 -6.89
CA SER A 457 11.03 -2.00 -8.30
C SER A 457 11.33 -0.77 -9.13
N PHE A 458 12.34 -0.86 -10.00
CA PHE A 458 12.80 0.24 -10.85
C PHE A 458 12.20 0.15 -12.26
N GLY A 459 11.98 1.30 -12.89
CA GLY A 459 11.55 1.45 -14.28
C GLY A 459 12.51 2.32 -15.07
N TYR A 460 12.29 2.48 -16.37
CA TYR A 460 13.20 3.24 -17.26
C TYR A 460 13.35 4.73 -16.92
N MET A 461 12.47 5.28 -16.08
CA MET A 461 12.50 6.66 -15.58
C MET A 461 13.05 6.80 -14.15
N SER A 462 13.33 5.69 -13.47
CA SER A 462 14.06 5.70 -12.20
C SER A 462 15.53 6.04 -12.46
N THR A 463 16.15 6.80 -11.57
CA THR A 463 17.57 7.18 -11.69
C THR A 463 18.42 6.61 -10.56
N PHE A 464 19.73 6.85 -10.61
CA PHE A 464 20.66 6.45 -9.56
C PHE A 464 20.38 7.18 -8.24
N GLU A 465 19.91 8.42 -8.31
CA GLU A 465 19.51 9.25 -7.17
C GLU A 465 18.26 8.69 -6.47
N ASP A 466 17.34 8.04 -7.20
CA ASP A 466 16.19 7.34 -6.59
C ASP A 466 16.65 6.12 -5.78
N ALA A 467 17.58 5.33 -6.33
CA ALA A 467 18.22 4.21 -5.63
C ALA A 467 19.00 4.68 -4.39
N GLN A 468 19.82 5.73 -4.53
CA GLN A 468 20.55 6.34 -3.41
C GLN A 468 19.63 6.93 -2.34
N THR A 469 18.55 7.61 -2.73
CA THR A 469 17.55 8.15 -1.79
C THR A 469 16.94 7.05 -0.93
N PHE A 470 16.62 5.90 -1.55
CA PHE A 470 16.13 4.73 -0.83
C PHE A 470 17.19 4.09 0.09
N LEU A 471 18.42 3.90 -0.39
CA LEU A 471 19.51 3.34 0.44
C LEU A 471 19.82 4.25 1.64
N ASN A 472 19.91 5.56 1.41
CA ASN A 472 20.10 6.56 2.46
C ASN A 472 18.95 6.55 3.47
N PHE A 473 17.71 6.29 3.04
CA PHE A 473 16.57 6.08 3.94
C PHE A 473 16.74 4.82 4.80
N ILE A 474 17.13 3.67 4.24
CA ILE A 474 17.37 2.45 5.05
C ILE A 474 18.50 2.69 6.06
N ILE A 475 19.61 3.28 5.62
CA ILE A 475 20.75 3.62 6.48
C ILE A 475 20.31 4.60 7.59
N ALA A 476 19.79 5.78 7.25
CA ALA A 476 19.44 6.81 8.23
C ALA A 476 18.27 6.45 9.16
N THR A 477 17.45 5.45 8.81
CA THR A 477 16.37 4.98 9.68
C THR A 477 16.70 3.75 10.50
N ARG A 478 17.80 3.01 10.21
CA ARG A 478 18.20 1.77 10.92
C ARG A 478 19.56 1.87 11.61
N LEU A 479 20.53 2.57 11.04
CA LEU A 479 21.92 2.61 11.49
C LEU A 479 22.24 3.93 12.21
N SER A 480 22.96 3.85 13.32
CA SER A 480 23.45 5.01 14.06
C SER A 480 24.69 5.62 13.40
N LYS A 481 25.09 6.82 13.84
CA LYS A 481 26.32 7.49 13.37
C LYS A 481 27.60 6.71 13.67
N SER A 482 27.57 5.77 14.63
CA SER A 482 28.66 4.84 14.94
C SER A 482 28.69 3.61 14.02
N ASP A 483 27.56 3.23 13.42
CA ASP A 483 27.45 2.06 12.53
C ASP A 483 27.75 2.40 11.06
N ALA A 484 27.75 3.68 10.71
CA ALA A 484 27.90 4.20 9.35
C ALA A 484 29.34 4.09 8.77
N GLY A 485 30.08 3.05 9.14
CA GLY A 485 31.44 2.74 8.67
C GLY A 485 31.46 2.12 7.27
N ILE A 486 31.02 2.86 6.24
CA ILE A 486 31.17 2.42 4.84
C ILE A 486 32.68 2.38 4.50
N PRO A 487 33.22 1.26 3.98
CA PRO A 487 34.64 1.15 3.63
C PRO A 487 34.95 1.92 2.34
N CYS A 488 35.12 3.24 2.46
CA CYS A 488 35.66 4.07 1.40
C CYS A 488 37.19 3.87 1.30
N GLN A 489 37.61 2.69 0.85
CA GLN A 489 39.01 2.44 0.53
C GLN A 489 39.43 3.31 -0.65
N SER A 490 40.39 4.21 -0.41
CA SER A 490 41.07 4.96 -1.45
C SER A 490 41.77 3.99 -2.40
N VAL A 491 41.44 4.07 -3.69
CA VAL A 491 42.16 3.34 -4.74
C VAL A 491 43.55 3.95 -4.87
N THR A 492 44.53 3.34 -4.22
CA THR A 492 45.95 3.62 -4.44
C THR A 492 46.37 3.15 -5.82
N GLU A 493 47.21 3.93 -6.49
CA GLU A 493 47.67 3.65 -7.86
C GLU A 493 48.49 2.34 -7.93
N PRO A 494 48.51 1.63 -9.07
CA PRO A 494 49.31 0.42 -9.23
C PRO A 494 50.81 0.76 -9.18
N MET A 495 51.55 0.18 -8.24
CA MET A 495 53.00 0.37 -8.18
C MET A 495 53.71 -0.34 -9.32
N THR A 496 54.59 0.39 -10.02
CA THR A 496 55.60 -0.19 -10.91
C THR A 496 56.67 -0.92 -10.11
N GLU A 497 57.16 -2.05 -10.63
CA GLU A 497 58.20 -2.84 -9.97
C GLU A 497 59.56 -2.13 -9.93
N SER A 498 60.19 -2.09 -8.75
CA SER A 498 61.64 -1.98 -8.58
C SER A 498 62.03 -2.61 -7.23
N VAL A 499 63.17 -3.32 -7.20
CA VAL A 499 63.63 -4.13 -6.05
C VAL A 499 64.47 -3.28 -5.06
N PRO A 500 64.99 -3.80 -3.92
CA PRO A 500 64.88 -3.16 -2.61
C PRO A 500 66.12 -2.33 -2.21
N ASP A 501 66.07 -1.65 -1.05
CA ASP A 501 66.97 -2.02 0.08
C ASP A 501 66.66 -1.30 1.41
N ASP A 502 67.22 -1.88 2.48
CA ASP A 502 67.56 -1.37 3.81
C ASP A 502 66.60 -0.53 4.69
N HIS A 503 66.25 -1.16 5.82
CA HIS A 503 66.47 -0.68 7.19
C HIS A 503 66.70 0.82 7.45
N LEU A 504 65.87 1.42 8.33
CA LEU A 504 66.30 1.66 9.73
C LEU A 504 65.13 2.02 10.66
N SER A 505 65.35 1.80 11.95
CA SER A 505 64.40 2.00 13.06
C SER A 505 64.87 3.11 14.00
N PHE A 506 63.94 3.82 14.67
CA PHE A 506 63.77 3.76 16.15
C PHE A 506 62.92 4.91 16.76
N ASN A 507 62.21 4.57 17.85
CA ASN A 507 61.94 5.42 19.05
C ASN A 507 61.08 6.70 18.88
N SER A 508 60.44 7.26 19.91
CA SER A 508 60.08 6.83 21.30
C SER A 508 59.02 7.82 21.84
N ALA A 509 57.85 7.39 22.34
CA ALA A 509 57.54 6.96 23.72
C ALA A 509 57.15 8.11 24.70
N ASP A 510 56.45 7.73 25.79
CA ASP A 510 56.21 8.48 27.05
C ASP A 510 55.27 9.73 27.07
N LYS A 511 54.56 10.09 28.16
CA LYS A 511 53.95 9.32 29.30
C LYS A 511 53.03 10.23 30.19
N LEU A 512 52.03 9.62 30.84
CA LEU A 512 51.47 9.87 32.22
C LEU A 512 50.88 11.24 32.71
N SER A 513 49.70 11.10 33.37
CA SER A 513 49.35 11.54 34.76
C SER A 513 48.47 12.78 35.12
N GLN A 514 47.28 12.45 35.70
CA GLN A 514 46.75 12.79 37.05
C GLN A 514 46.26 14.22 37.49
N MET A 515 44.92 14.33 37.64
CA MET A 515 44.11 14.45 38.90
C MET A 515 44.03 15.74 39.80
N LEU A 516 42.93 15.81 40.61
CA LEU A 516 42.56 16.77 41.71
C LEU A 516 41.87 18.10 41.25
N GLN A 517 41.02 18.84 42.02
CA GLN A 517 40.62 18.79 43.46
C GLN A 517 39.13 19.20 43.78
N ILE A 518 38.80 19.86 44.93
CA ILE A 518 37.60 19.64 45.81
C ILE A 518 36.89 20.94 46.38
N SER A 519 35.67 20.83 46.98
CA SER A 519 35.01 21.62 48.10
C SER A 519 33.75 22.51 47.83
N ASP A 520 32.89 22.93 48.80
CA ASP A 520 32.14 22.25 49.91
C ASP A 520 31.06 23.16 50.64
N GLY A 521 30.11 22.58 51.42
CA GLY A 521 29.30 23.16 52.55
C GLY A 521 28.00 24.01 52.29
N GLU A 522 27.04 24.24 53.23
CA GLU A 522 26.57 23.54 54.46
C GLU A 522 25.13 24.01 54.97
N LEU A 523 24.68 23.68 56.21
CA LEU A 523 23.26 23.61 56.71
C LEU A 523 22.72 24.75 57.64
N ARG A 524 21.36 24.83 57.87
CA ARG A 524 20.65 24.87 59.22
C ARG A 524 19.08 24.91 59.20
N ASN A 525 18.41 25.05 60.37
CA ASN A 525 17.11 24.40 60.75
C ASN A 525 15.95 25.27 61.35
N ILE A 526 14.71 24.72 61.28
CA ILE A 526 13.38 24.82 62.01
C ILE A 526 13.30 25.45 63.45
N PRO A 527 12.12 25.80 64.09
CA PRO A 527 10.83 25.03 64.23
C PRO A 527 9.43 25.75 64.46
N SER A 528 8.35 24.94 64.66
CA SER A 528 7.10 25.11 65.50
C SER A 528 6.05 26.24 65.21
N GLU A 529 4.76 26.28 65.64
CA GLU A 529 3.68 25.42 66.29
C GLU A 529 2.31 26.21 66.22
N ALA A 530 1.06 25.83 66.62
CA ALA A 530 0.30 24.63 67.11
C ALA A 530 -1.26 24.91 67.09
N ASP A 531 -2.10 23.97 67.61
CA ASP A 531 -3.47 24.12 68.20
C ASP A 531 -4.76 24.44 67.35
N THR A 532 -6.02 24.19 67.81
CA THR A 532 -6.72 22.96 68.33
C THR A 532 -8.27 23.14 68.37
N THR A 533 -9.04 22.02 68.46
CA THR A 533 -10.52 21.91 68.73
C THR A 533 -11.51 22.43 67.66
N GLY A 534 -12.79 22.00 67.57
CA GLY A 534 -13.44 20.78 68.10
C GLY A 534 -14.98 20.79 68.24
N ARG A 535 -15.62 19.62 67.96
CA ARG A 535 -16.85 19.06 68.62
C ARG A 535 -18.28 19.33 68.05
N TRP A 536 -19.11 18.28 68.16
CA TRP A 536 -20.59 18.15 68.10
C TRP A 536 -21.35 17.93 66.75
N GLN A 537 -22.20 16.90 66.78
CA GLN A 537 -23.37 16.57 65.91
C GLN A 537 -24.66 16.78 66.79
N PRO A 538 -25.89 16.26 66.48
CA PRO A 538 -26.45 15.64 65.26
C PRO A 538 -27.87 16.15 64.88
N LEU A 539 -28.50 15.58 63.84
CA LEU A 539 -29.80 14.86 63.88
C LEU A 539 -30.38 14.63 62.46
N GLU A 540 -31.13 13.53 62.28
CA GLU A 540 -31.98 13.26 61.10
C GLU A 540 -33.43 13.76 61.31
N PRO A 541 -34.33 13.63 60.31
CA PRO A 541 -35.12 12.39 60.26
C PRO A 541 -35.38 11.79 58.86
N GLU A 542 -35.21 10.47 58.78
CA GLU A 542 -36.15 9.47 58.24
C GLU A 542 -37.22 9.91 57.20
N ALA A 543 -37.12 9.38 55.97
CA ALA A 543 -38.26 8.91 55.17
C ALA A 543 -37.79 7.92 54.09
N GLU A 544 -38.49 6.80 53.90
CA GLU A 544 -38.09 5.70 53.00
C GLU A 544 -38.75 5.73 51.61
N SER A 545 -38.14 4.98 50.67
CA SER A 545 -38.73 4.49 49.41
C SER A 545 -38.99 5.55 48.32
N ILE A 546 -38.97 5.22 47.01
CA ILE A 546 -39.23 3.94 46.35
C ILE A 546 -38.08 3.54 45.41
N ARG A 547 -37.69 2.24 45.42
CA ARG A 547 -36.80 1.65 44.40
C ARG A 547 -37.59 1.19 43.17
N ALA A 548 -37.03 1.36 41.97
CA ALA A 548 -37.50 0.68 40.76
C ALA A 548 -36.31 0.26 39.86
N ALA A 549 -36.10 -1.05 39.76
CA ALA A 549 -35.32 -1.81 38.76
C ALA A 549 -34.19 -1.14 37.96
N VAL A 550 -32.94 -1.53 38.26
CA VAL A 550 -31.80 -1.54 37.31
C VAL A 550 -31.24 -2.97 37.29
N SER A 551 -30.75 -3.42 36.14
CA SER A 551 -30.32 -4.82 35.91
C SER A 551 -29.04 -5.17 36.68
N GLU A 552 -29.07 -6.27 37.44
CA GLU A 552 -27.88 -6.84 38.09
C GLU A 552 -27.07 -7.67 37.09
N THR A 553 -26.05 -7.11 36.41
CA THR A 553 -24.95 -7.90 35.79
C THR A 553 -23.71 -7.07 35.35
N ALA A 554 -23.34 -6.02 36.10
CA ALA A 554 -21.99 -5.44 36.04
C ALA A 554 -21.67 -4.68 37.35
N VAL A 555 -20.52 -4.93 37.97
CA VAL A 555 -20.05 -4.19 39.16
C VAL A 555 -18.88 -3.29 38.75
N PRO A 556 -19.02 -1.94 38.81
CA PRO A 556 -17.89 -1.05 38.59
C PRO A 556 -16.80 -1.29 39.63
N THR A 557 -15.63 -1.74 39.20
CA THR A 557 -14.51 -2.13 40.08
C THR A 557 -13.82 -0.91 40.68
N CYS A 558 -14.42 -0.35 41.73
CA CYS A 558 -13.91 0.82 42.43
C CYS A 558 -12.54 0.52 43.08
N ARG A 559 -11.45 1.01 42.47
CA ARG A 559 -10.06 0.87 42.95
C ARG A 559 -9.95 1.40 44.40
N LYS A 560 -9.77 0.50 45.37
CA LYS A 560 -9.48 0.87 46.78
C LYS A 560 -8.11 1.56 46.88
N GLY A 561 -8.10 2.90 46.91
CA GLY A 561 -6.91 3.72 47.19
C GLY A 561 -6.23 4.36 45.97
N GLY A 562 -6.75 4.19 44.76
CA GLY A 562 -6.21 4.87 43.57
C GLY A 562 -6.65 6.34 43.48
N LYS A 563 -5.84 7.20 42.85
CA LYS A 563 -6.31 8.54 42.44
C LYS A 563 -7.40 8.39 41.36
N PRO A 564 -8.49 9.18 41.41
CA PRO A 564 -9.56 9.08 40.42
C PRO A 564 -9.07 9.49 39.03
N ILE A 565 -9.59 8.82 38.01
CA ILE A 565 -9.39 9.16 36.61
C ILE A 565 -10.33 10.31 36.25
N THR A 566 -9.83 11.38 35.64
CA THR A 566 -10.65 12.55 35.26
C THR A 566 -10.34 13.05 33.86
N ILE A 567 -11.31 13.70 33.21
CA ILE A 567 -11.08 14.45 31.98
C ILE A 567 -10.19 15.66 32.28
N ALA A 568 -9.11 15.80 31.51
CA ALA A 568 -8.16 16.91 31.59
C ALA A 568 -8.39 17.97 30.48
N ARG A 569 -8.71 17.56 29.25
CA ARG A 569 -9.03 18.45 28.12
C ARG A 569 -10.06 17.81 27.17
N ILE A 570 -10.85 18.62 26.48
CA ILE A 570 -11.77 18.18 25.42
C ILE A 570 -11.44 18.96 24.14
N TYR A 571 -11.34 18.26 23.01
CA TYR A 571 -11.04 18.80 21.69
C TYR A 571 -12.03 18.32 20.63
N LEU A 572 -12.43 19.24 19.76
CA LEU A 572 -13.19 18.95 18.55
C LEU A 572 -12.33 19.17 17.30
N TYR A 573 -12.68 18.44 16.24
CA TYR A 573 -12.18 18.65 14.88
C TYR A 573 -13.37 18.83 13.93
N PRO A 574 -14.07 20.00 13.96
CA PRO A 574 -15.24 20.24 13.12
C PRO A 574 -14.98 19.90 11.65
N ILE A 575 -13.86 20.38 11.12
CA ILE A 575 -13.35 20.03 9.80
C ILE A 575 -12.28 18.94 9.94
N LYS A 576 -12.52 17.80 9.28
CA LYS A 576 -11.59 16.66 9.17
C LYS A 576 -10.21 17.15 8.71
N SER A 577 -9.16 16.74 9.41
CA SER A 577 -7.74 17.14 9.21
C SER A 577 -7.35 18.59 9.55
N CYS A 578 -8.28 19.46 9.97
CA CYS A 578 -7.96 20.84 10.35
C CYS A 578 -7.52 20.96 11.83
N SER A 579 -7.27 22.15 12.38
CA SER A 579 -6.78 22.31 13.76
C SER A 579 -7.78 21.82 14.84
N ALA A 580 -7.35 21.80 16.10
CA ALA A 580 -8.17 21.44 17.25
C ALA A 580 -8.95 22.66 17.79
N PHE A 581 -10.25 22.49 18.04
CA PHE A 581 -11.05 23.43 18.82
C PHE A 581 -11.12 22.92 20.27
N GLU A 582 -10.43 23.58 21.21
CA GLU A 582 -10.42 23.20 22.62
C GLU A 582 -11.61 23.81 23.37
N VAL A 583 -12.24 23.00 24.25
CA VAL A 583 -13.44 23.39 25.00
C VAL A 583 -13.41 22.83 26.43
N THR A 584 -14.05 23.54 27.36
CA THR A 584 -14.20 23.11 28.77
C THR A 584 -15.43 22.24 28.99
N GLU A 585 -16.47 22.41 28.17
CA GLU A 585 -17.71 21.64 28.18
C GLU A 585 -18.26 21.52 26.75
N TRP A 586 -18.91 20.41 26.41
CA TRP A 586 -19.55 20.23 25.10
C TRP A 586 -20.68 19.19 25.09
N PRO A 587 -21.79 19.43 24.38
CA PRO A 587 -22.86 18.44 24.22
C PRO A 587 -22.42 17.20 23.42
N VAL A 588 -22.85 16.03 23.86
CA VAL A 588 -22.65 14.75 23.18
C VAL A 588 -23.95 14.31 22.51
N GLY A 589 -23.86 13.82 21.29
CA GLY A 589 -24.97 13.23 20.55
C GLY A 589 -24.71 11.78 20.15
N ASN A 590 -25.63 11.21 19.37
CA ASN A 590 -25.64 9.79 18.97
C ASN A 590 -24.43 9.36 18.11
N GLN A 591 -23.58 10.29 17.66
CA GLN A 591 -22.32 10.02 16.94
C GLN A 591 -21.08 10.58 17.66
N GLY A 592 -21.18 10.86 18.96
CA GLY A 592 -20.12 11.47 19.77
C GLY A 592 -20.29 12.98 19.96
N LEU A 593 -19.19 13.70 20.22
CA LEU A 593 -19.17 15.16 20.41
C LEU A 593 -19.91 15.87 19.26
N LEU A 594 -20.88 16.72 19.60
CA LEU A 594 -21.73 17.39 18.62
C LEU A 594 -20.86 18.19 17.64
N TYR A 595 -21.13 18.06 16.34
CA TYR A 595 -20.37 18.68 15.25
C TYR A 595 -18.93 18.17 15.00
N ASP A 596 -18.39 17.18 15.73
CA ASP A 596 -17.07 16.61 15.42
C ASP A 596 -17.03 15.93 14.04
N ARG A 597 -16.06 16.34 13.22
CA ARG A 597 -15.82 15.84 11.85
C ARG A 597 -17.07 15.91 10.96
N ASN A 598 -17.96 16.87 11.19
CA ASN A 598 -19.13 17.08 10.35
C ASN A 598 -18.79 17.79 9.02
N TRP A 599 -17.58 18.34 8.88
CA TRP A 599 -17.06 18.88 7.63
C TRP A 599 -15.77 18.19 7.19
N MET A 600 -15.45 18.28 5.91
CA MET A 600 -14.13 17.94 5.37
C MET A 600 -13.79 18.79 4.15
N VAL A 601 -12.50 18.95 3.85
CA VAL A 601 -12.03 19.59 2.62
C VAL A 601 -11.91 18.53 1.53
N VAL A 602 -12.39 18.84 0.33
CA VAL A 602 -12.24 18.00 -0.87
C VAL A 602 -11.52 18.76 -1.99
N ASN A 603 -10.78 18.04 -2.82
CA ASN A 603 -10.21 18.61 -4.05
C ASN A 603 -11.27 18.74 -5.16
N GLN A 604 -10.89 19.29 -6.32
CA GLN A 604 -11.76 19.45 -7.49
C GLN A 604 -12.41 18.13 -8.00
N ASN A 605 -11.84 16.96 -7.67
CA ASN A 605 -12.38 15.64 -8.04
C ASN A 605 -13.35 15.07 -6.98
N GLY A 606 -13.69 15.84 -5.94
CA GLY A 606 -14.54 15.38 -4.83
C GLY A 606 -13.85 14.39 -3.89
N VAL A 607 -12.52 14.27 -3.91
CA VAL A 607 -11.76 13.38 -3.04
C VAL A 607 -11.36 14.11 -1.76
N CYS A 608 -11.63 13.50 -0.60
CA CYS A 608 -11.24 14.04 0.71
C CYS A 608 -9.73 14.31 0.79
N MET A 609 -9.36 15.55 1.07
CA MET A 609 -8.00 15.93 1.40
C MET A 609 -7.72 15.56 2.86
N THR A 610 -6.57 14.95 3.11
CA THR A 610 -6.14 14.55 4.45
C THR A 610 -4.84 15.24 4.84
N GLN A 611 -4.61 15.46 6.14
CA GLN A 611 -3.40 16.11 6.65
C GLN A 611 -2.10 15.41 6.17
N LYS A 612 -2.16 14.08 5.94
CA LYS A 612 -1.06 13.31 5.34
C LYS A 612 -0.64 13.85 3.96
N GLN A 613 -1.61 14.23 3.14
CA GLN A 613 -1.44 14.72 1.76
C GLN A 613 -1.21 16.23 1.69
N GLU A 614 -1.91 16.98 2.55
CA GLU A 614 -1.80 18.43 2.68
C GLU A 614 -1.59 18.80 4.16
N PRO A 615 -0.33 18.85 4.64
CA PRO A 615 -0.03 19.15 6.04
C PRO A 615 -0.59 20.49 6.50
N ARG A 616 -0.67 21.50 5.61
CA ARG A 616 -1.14 22.86 5.90
C ARG A 616 -2.59 22.92 6.41
N LEU A 617 -3.36 21.83 6.32
CA LEU A 617 -4.71 21.76 6.90
C LEU A 617 -4.71 22.04 8.42
N CYS A 618 -3.68 21.67 9.19
CA CYS A 618 -3.66 22.03 10.63
C CYS A 618 -3.60 23.53 10.92
N LEU A 619 -3.18 24.35 9.96
CA LEU A 619 -3.13 25.81 10.08
C LEU A 619 -4.51 26.46 9.86
N VAL A 620 -5.49 25.67 9.41
CA VAL A 620 -6.90 26.06 9.32
C VAL A 620 -7.56 25.79 10.67
N ASN A 621 -7.99 26.86 11.34
CA ASN A 621 -8.54 26.84 12.70
C ASN A 621 -10.07 27.04 12.67
N PRO A 622 -10.86 25.96 12.75
CA PRO A 622 -12.31 26.05 12.97
C PRO A 622 -12.64 26.24 14.45
N SER A 623 -13.57 27.15 14.77
CA SER A 623 -14.23 27.25 16.07
C SER A 623 -15.75 27.24 15.88
N ILE A 624 -16.51 26.75 16.85
CA ILE A 624 -17.99 26.66 16.77
C ILE A 624 -18.64 27.58 17.79
N ASP A 625 -19.53 28.43 17.30
CA ASP A 625 -20.46 29.22 18.10
C ASP A 625 -21.87 28.60 18.02
N LEU A 626 -22.25 27.88 19.08
CA LEU A 626 -23.57 27.25 19.20
C LEU A 626 -24.71 28.26 19.35
N LYS A 627 -24.44 29.47 19.86
CA LYS A 627 -25.44 30.51 20.12
C LYS A 627 -25.84 31.23 18.83
N HIS A 628 -24.87 31.53 17.97
CA HIS A 628 -25.08 32.14 16.66
C HIS A 628 -25.24 31.11 15.52
N LYS A 629 -25.15 29.80 15.84
CA LYS A 629 -25.24 28.67 14.91
C LYS A 629 -24.26 28.75 13.72
N ILE A 630 -23.04 29.18 13.98
CA ILE A 630 -21.96 29.26 12.96
C ILE A 630 -20.69 28.54 13.41
N MET A 631 -19.95 28.02 12.44
CA MET A 631 -18.53 27.73 12.55
C MET A 631 -17.75 28.90 11.96
N VAL A 632 -16.77 29.43 12.68
CA VAL A 632 -15.82 30.43 12.15
C VAL A 632 -14.52 29.71 11.80
N ILE A 633 -13.99 29.97 10.61
CA ILE A 633 -12.72 29.43 10.13
C ILE A 633 -11.70 30.58 10.06
N GLN A 634 -10.52 30.36 10.62
CA GLN A 634 -9.42 31.32 10.67
C GLN A 634 -8.11 30.66 10.21
N ALA A 635 -7.19 31.42 9.64
CA ALA A 635 -5.82 31.00 9.38
C ALA A 635 -4.91 32.23 9.36
N GLU A 636 -3.62 32.06 9.62
CA GLU A 636 -2.67 33.16 9.56
C GLU A 636 -2.63 33.78 8.15
N GLY A 637 -2.66 35.11 8.08
CA GLY A 637 -2.71 35.87 6.82
C GLY A 637 -4.05 35.84 6.07
N MET A 638 -5.13 35.28 6.66
CA MET A 638 -6.45 35.19 6.04
C MET A 638 -7.55 35.82 6.92
N ASP A 639 -8.44 36.61 6.34
CA ASP A 639 -9.61 37.15 7.04
C ASP A 639 -10.53 36.02 7.56
N PRO A 640 -11.06 36.09 8.80
CA PRO A 640 -12.00 35.10 9.32
C PRO A 640 -13.26 34.93 8.45
N ILE A 641 -13.70 33.69 8.26
CA ILE A 641 -14.86 33.37 7.42
C ILE A 641 -15.87 32.47 8.14
N SER A 642 -17.16 32.79 8.05
CA SER A 642 -18.25 32.07 8.71
C SER A 642 -18.95 31.05 7.81
N VAL A 643 -19.25 29.88 8.37
CA VAL A 643 -20.01 28.78 7.76
C VAL A 643 -21.19 28.44 8.68
N PRO A 644 -22.45 28.49 8.22
CA PRO A 644 -23.59 28.06 9.05
C PRO A 644 -23.53 26.57 9.42
N LEU A 645 -23.93 26.22 10.65
CA LEU A 645 -23.87 24.83 11.14
C LEU A 645 -24.94 23.91 10.51
N GLU A 646 -26.12 24.47 10.23
CA GLU A 646 -27.35 23.72 9.88
C GLU A 646 -27.82 23.94 8.43
N ASP A 647 -27.15 24.78 7.65
CA ASP A 647 -27.64 25.21 6.32
C ASP A 647 -27.61 24.08 5.27
N ASN A 648 -28.80 23.67 4.83
CA ASN A 648 -29.06 22.64 3.82
C ASN A 648 -29.28 23.22 2.40
N THR A 649 -29.13 24.53 2.17
CA THR A 649 -29.34 25.17 0.86
C THR A 649 -28.21 24.90 -0.15
N GLY A 650 -27.05 24.45 0.32
CA GLY A 650 -25.93 24.03 -0.51
C GLY A 650 -26.31 22.92 -1.50
N LYS A 651 -25.67 22.90 -2.67
CA LYS A 651 -25.91 21.83 -3.67
C LYS A 651 -25.56 20.47 -3.05
N LYS A 652 -26.46 19.50 -3.22
CA LYS A 652 -26.24 18.11 -2.79
C LYS A 652 -25.11 17.49 -3.62
N ALA A 653 -24.04 17.10 -2.96
CA ALA A 653 -22.89 16.42 -3.54
C ALA A 653 -22.85 14.95 -3.08
N VAL A 654 -22.47 14.06 -3.99
CA VAL A 654 -22.18 12.65 -3.70
C VAL A 654 -20.66 12.49 -3.72
N ILE A 655 -20.09 12.17 -2.57
CA ILE A 655 -18.63 12.18 -2.36
C ILE A 655 -18.15 10.85 -1.79
N CYS A 656 -16.91 10.49 -2.13
CA CYS A 656 -16.30 9.21 -1.77
C CYS A 656 -15.17 9.44 -0.75
N GLU A 657 -15.27 8.80 0.43
CA GLU A 657 -14.29 8.99 1.51
C GLU A 657 -12.99 8.18 1.37
N SER A 658 -12.90 7.23 0.42
CA SER A 658 -11.80 6.26 0.35
C SER A 658 -11.51 5.75 -1.07
N LYS A 659 -10.29 5.25 -1.31
CA LYS A 659 -9.92 4.46 -2.51
C LYS A 659 -10.77 3.20 -2.68
N VAL A 660 -11.36 2.68 -1.60
CA VAL A 660 -12.31 1.57 -1.61
C VAL A 660 -13.50 1.98 -0.77
N CYS A 661 -14.61 2.39 -1.41
CA CYS A 661 -15.84 2.75 -0.71
C CYS A 661 -17.10 2.42 -1.52
N SER A 662 -17.85 1.44 -1.03
CA SER A 662 -19.23 1.13 -1.42
C SER A 662 -20.27 2.06 -0.78
N HIS A 663 -19.86 2.92 0.16
CA HIS A 663 -20.75 3.79 0.92
C HIS A 663 -20.75 5.22 0.36
N ARG A 664 -21.90 5.66 -0.17
CA ARG A 664 -22.14 7.02 -0.66
C ARG A 664 -22.73 7.88 0.46
N VAL A 665 -21.93 8.76 1.04
CA VAL A 665 -22.41 9.73 2.05
C VAL A 665 -23.11 10.89 1.34
N LYS A 666 -24.31 11.27 1.80
CA LYS A 666 -24.99 12.50 1.37
C LYS A 666 -24.21 13.70 1.96
N THR A 667 -23.77 14.62 1.10
CA THR A 667 -23.03 15.82 1.54
C THR A 667 -23.60 17.09 0.92
N TYR A 668 -23.37 18.22 1.60
CA TYR A 668 -23.77 19.56 1.16
C TYR A 668 -22.53 20.41 0.92
N ASP A 669 -22.46 21.08 -0.22
CA ASP A 669 -21.39 22.03 -0.56
C ASP A 669 -21.58 23.35 0.21
N CYS A 670 -20.53 23.82 0.91
CA CYS A 670 -20.59 25.08 1.68
C CYS A 670 -20.44 26.36 0.81
N GLY A 671 -20.29 26.23 -0.50
CA GLY A 671 -20.41 27.32 -1.47
C GLY A 671 -19.11 28.03 -1.85
N GLU A 672 -19.17 28.77 -2.96
CA GLU A 672 -17.99 29.36 -3.62
C GLU A 672 -17.15 30.27 -2.73
N ARG A 673 -17.77 31.00 -1.79
CA ARG A 673 -17.04 31.89 -0.86
C ARG A 673 -16.09 31.10 0.05
N ILE A 674 -16.50 29.92 0.51
CA ILE A 674 -15.70 29.05 1.38
C ILE A 674 -14.67 28.27 0.55
N ALA A 675 -15.06 27.79 -0.63
CA ALA A 675 -14.16 27.16 -1.59
C ALA A 675 -13.03 28.09 -2.03
N GLY A 676 -13.34 29.35 -2.33
CA GLY A 676 -12.35 30.39 -2.67
C GLY A 676 -11.36 30.64 -1.53
N TRP A 677 -11.85 30.83 -0.30
CA TRP A 677 -11.01 31.03 0.88
C TRP A 677 -10.01 29.88 1.09
N LEU A 678 -10.50 28.63 1.07
CA LEU A 678 -9.64 27.44 1.20
C LEU A 678 -8.68 27.28 0.02
N SER A 679 -9.13 27.55 -1.20
CA SER A 679 -8.29 27.43 -2.40
C SER A 679 -7.17 28.45 -2.43
N THR A 680 -7.42 29.68 -1.98
CA THR A 680 -6.39 30.71 -1.78
C THR A 680 -5.40 30.28 -0.70
N PHE A 681 -5.88 29.82 0.46
CA PHE A 681 -4.98 29.42 1.54
C PHE A 681 -4.08 28.22 1.17
N LEU A 682 -4.66 27.15 0.61
CA LEU A 682 -3.95 25.93 0.24
C LEU A 682 -3.24 26.01 -1.13
N GLY A 683 -3.41 27.10 -1.88
CA GLY A 683 -2.80 27.30 -3.20
C GLY A 683 -3.29 26.34 -4.29
N ARG A 684 -4.44 25.67 -4.08
CA ARG A 684 -4.98 24.65 -5.00
C ARG A 684 -6.53 24.58 -4.96
N PRO A 685 -7.23 24.29 -6.08
CA PRO A 685 -8.69 24.20 -6.09
C PRO A 685 -9.24 23.13 -5.13
N CYS A 686 -10.00 23.59 -4.13
CA CYS A 686 -10.63 22.76 -3.11
C CYS A 686 -11.92 23.40 -2.57
N ARG A 687 -12.75 22.59 -1.91
CA ARG A 687 -14.08 22.99 -1.41
C ARG A 687 -14.32 22.42 0.00
N LEU A 688 -15.09 23.13 0.81
CA LEU A 688 -15.60 22.59 2.08
C LEU A 688 -16.95 21.92 1.84
N ILE A 689 -17.11 20.71 2.38
CA ILE A 689 -18.39 19.98 2.36
C ILE A 689 -18.81 19.58 3.77
N ARG A 690 -20.12 19.57 4.01
CA ARG A 690 -20.77 19.16 5.27
C ARG A 690 -21.46 17.81 5.09
N GLN A 691 -21.34 16.91 6.07
CA GLN A 691 -22.06 15.65 6.14
C GLN A 691 -23.54 15.90 6.46
N SER A 692 -24.45 15.19 5.78
CA SER A 692 -25.89 15.24 6.05
C SER A 692 -26.22 14.62 7.42
N SER A 693 -27.04 15.29 8.21
CA SER A 693 -27.69 14.75 9.42
C SER A 693 -28.65 13.59 9.11
N ASP A 694 -29.29 13.64 7.94
CA ASP A 694 -30.43 12.79 7.58
C ASP A 694 -30.00 11.35 7.23
N VAL A 695 -29.82 10.53 8.27
CA VAL A 695 -29.55 9.08 8.19
C VAL A 695 -30.72 8.26 8.74
N GLU A 696 -31.90 8.46 8.15
CA GLU A 696 -32.90 7.40 8.12
C GLU A 696 -32.43 6.30 7.15
N SER A 697 -31.70 5.30 7.65
CA SER A 697 -31.42 4.08 6.89
C SER A 697 -31.31 2.85 7.79
N LYS A 698 -32.20 1.89 7.58
CA LYS A 698 -32.23 0.60 8.29
C LYS A 698 -31.08 -0.31 7.82
N SER A 699 -29.88 -0.10 8.36
CA SER A 699 -28.73 -0.97 8.12
C SER A 699 -27.83 -1.06 9.35
N HIS A 700 -27.99 -2.13 10.14
CA HIS A 700 -26.97 -2.52 11.12
C HIS A 700 -25.72 -3.01 10.37
N GLN A 701 -24.64 -2.20 10.36
CA GLN A 701 -23.28 -2.61 10.76
C GLN A 701 -22.22 -1.54 10.41
N LYS A 702 -21.28 -1.35 11.33
CA LYS A 702 -19.87 -0.94 11.08
C LYS A 702 -19.63 0.31 10.21
N ASN A 703 -19.98 1.50 10.72
CA ASN A 703 -19.08 2.68 10.78
C ASN A 703 -19.76 3.89 11.45
N THR A 704 -19.59 4.01 12.77
CA THR A 704 -19.90 5.23 13.54
C THR A 704 -18.60 5.90 14.00
N LYS A 705 -18.60 7.23 14.14
CA LYS A 705 -17.39 8.02 14.43
C LYS A 705 -16.81 7.67 15.81
N GLY A 706 -15.72 6.92 15.85
CA GLY A 706 -15.00 6.64 17.09
C GLY A 706 -14.32 7.91 17.62
N MET A 707 -14.75 8.38 18.79
CA MET A 707 -14.05 9.42 19.54
C MET A 707 -12.72 8.86 20.04
N LEU A 708 -11.61 9.58 19.83
CA LEU A 708 -10.31 9.14 20.34
C LEU A 708 -10.10 9.66 21.77
N PHE A 709 -9.98 8.74 22.73
CA PHE A 709 -9.43 9.04 24.06
C PHE A 709 -7.93 8.80 24.07
N LEU A 710 -7.19 9.68 24.73
CA LEU A 710 -5.75 9.56 24.99
C LEU A 710 -5.44 9.97 26.43
N GLN A 711 -4.43 9.36 27.05
CA GLN A 711 -4.06 9.69 28.42
C GLN A 711 -2.84 10.62 28.49
N HIS A 712 -2.90 11.57 29.43
CA HIS A 712 -2.02 12.72 29.58
C HIS A 712 -0.55 12.36 29.96
N LYS A 713 -0.27 11.13 30.41
CA LYS A 713 1.06 10.71 30.90
C LYS A 713 1.96 10.03 29.86
N HIS A 714 1.43 9.66 28.70
CA HIS A 714 2.01 8.60 27.85
C HIS A 714 3.24 8.97 27.01
N LEU A 715 3.79 10.16 27.22
CA LEU A 715 4.54 10.89 26.19
C LEU A 715 5.95 11.30 26.64
N VAL A 716 6.55 10.55 27.57
CA VAL A 716 7.95 10.68 27.96
C VAL A 716 8.85 10.07 26.87
N LEU A 717 9.18 10.87 25.87
CA LEU A 717 10.30 10.60 24.97
C LEU A 717 11.63 10.88 25.69
N LYS A 718 12.74 10.34 25.16
CA LYS A 718 14.11 10.63 25.67
C LYS A 718 14.61 12.03 25.28
N GLU A 719 13.80 12.82 24.56
CA GLU A 719 14.10 14.17 24.10
C GLU A 719 12.96 15.14 24.49
N PRO A 720 13.25 16.43 24.69
CA PRO A 720 12.37 17.36 25.40
C PRO A 720 11.24 17.96 24.52
N LEU A 721 10.43 17.09 23.91
CA LEU A 721 9.13 17.49 23.38
C LEU A 721 8.14 17.67 24.53
N GLU A 722 7.52 18.85 24.63
CA GLU A 722 6.50 19.07 25.66
C GLU A 722 5.30 18.14 25.43
N ILE A 723 4.81 17.53 26.51
CA ILE A 723 3.66 16.61 26.51
C ILE A 723 2.45 17.24 25.78
N GLU A 724 2.25 18.54 25.99
CA GLU A 724 1.22 19.37 25.34
C GLU A 724 1.33 19.39 23.82
N GLU A 725 2.54 19.44 23.26
CA GLU A 725 2.77 19.52 21.82
C GLU A 725 2.32 18.23 21.12
N LEU A 726 2.73 17.06 21.64
CA LEU A 726 2.32 15.80 21.03
C LEU A 726 0.95 15.27 21.48
N ILE A 727 0.33 15.78 22.55
CA ILE A 727 -1.14 15.70 22.72
C ILE A 727 -1.83 16.27 21.48
N ARG A 728 -1.41 17.46 21.01
CA ARG A 728 -1.95 18.07 19.78
C ARG A 728 -1.62 17.25 18.54
N ARG A 729 -0.39 16.75 18.39
CA ARG A 729 0.01 15.87 17.26
C ARG A 729 -0.77 14.55 17.20
N PHE A 730 -1.06 13.93 18.34
CA PHE A 730 -1.88 12.72 18.42
C PHE A 730 -3.36 12.96 18.10
N ARG A 731 -3.85 14.19 18.29
CA ARG A 731 -5.19 14.65 17.93
C ARG A 731 -6.31 13.86 18.61
N ALA A 732 -6.23 13.82 19.94
CA ALA A 732 -7.27 13.30 20.85
C ALA A 732 -8.57 14.08 20.70
N ASN A 733 -9.73 13.44 20.88
CA ASN A 733 -10.97 14.17 21.17
C ASN A 733 -11.11 14.42 22.68
N ILE A 734 -10.65 13.50 23.54
CA ILE A 734 -10.66 13.65 24.99
C ILE A 734 -9.29 13.25 25.53
N VAL A 735 -8.73 14.08 26.41
CA VAL A 735 -7.50 13.81 27.16
C VAL A 735 -7.86 13.51 28.61
N ILE A 736 -7.36 12.41 29.17
CA ILE A 736 -7.62 12.00 30.57
C ILE A 736 -6.36 12.05 31.44
N ASN A 737 -6.53 12.44 32.71
CA ASN A 737 -5.53 12.26 33.75
C ASN A 737 -5.81 10.95 34.50
N ALA A 738 -4.86 10.02 34.50
CA ALA A 738 -4.99 8.69 35.09
C ALA A 738 -3.68 8.27 35.81
N PRO A 739 -3.75 7.37 36.81
CA PRO A 739 -2.62 7.03 37.66
C PRO A 739 -1.54 6.20 36.96
N GLU A 740 -1.88 5.13 36.26
CA GLU A 740 -0.95 4.16 35.66
C GLU A 740 -0.87 4.37 34.14
N SER A 741 0.28 4.07 33.50
CA SER A 741 0.45 4.25 32.05
C SER A 741 -0.07 3.05 31.25
N PHE A 742 -0.69 3.32 30.10
CA PHE A 742 -1.34 2.36 29.21
C PHE A 742 -2.51 1.56 29.80
N GLU A 743 -3.07 1.99 30.95
CA GLU A 743 -4.24 1.33 31.55
C GLU A 743 -5.48 1.36 30.63
N GLU A 744 -5.55 2.28 29.66
CA GLU A 744 -6.64 2.34 28.68
C GLU A 744 -6.61 1.22 27.63
N GLU A 745 -5.50 0.50 27.45
CA GLU A 745 -5.47 -0.67 26.54
C GLU A 745 -6.32 -1.85 27.07
N GLU A 746 -6.64 -1.88 28.37
CA GLU A 746 -7.39 -2.95 29.03
C GLU A 746 -8.87 -2.65 29.29
N TRP A 747 -9.39 -1.55 28.74
CA TRP A 747 -10.80 -1.15 28.90
C TRP A 747 -11.72 -1.75 27.82
N VAL A 748 -12.94 -2.09 28.21
CA VAL A 748 -14.03 -2.59 27.33
C VAL A 748 -15.15 -1.56 27.22
N GLU A 749 -15.42 -0.83 28.30
CA GLU A 749 -16.41 0.24 28.38
C GLU A 749 -15.88 1.33 29.32
N ILE A 750 -16.38 2.56 29.18
CA ILE A 750 -16.23 3.62 30.18
C ILE A 750 -17.56 4.34 30.41
N SER A 751 -17.79 4.76 31.65
CA SER A 751 -18.90 5.66 32.03
C SER A 751 -18.35 7.02 32.48
N ILE A 752 -19.03 8.11 32.10
CA ILE A 752 -18.68 9.49 32.46
C ILE A 752 -19.98 10.25 32.76
N GLY A 753 -20.32 10.39 34.05
CA GLY A 753 -21.64 10.89 34.45
C GLY A 753 -22.74 9.93 33.98
N ALA A 754 -23.68 10.42 33.17
CA ALA A 754 -24.73 9.60 32.55
C ALA A 754 -24.32 8.97 31.20
N LEU A 755 -23.18 9.36 30.62
CA LEU A 755 -22.75 8.88 29.30
C LEU A 755 -21.99 7.56 29.42
N GLN A 756 -22.43 6.54 28.67
CA GLN A 756 -21.72 5.27 28.49
C GLN A 756 -21.04 5.21 27.11
N PHE A 757 -19.82 4.70 27.05
CA PHE A 757 -19.07 4.54 25.81
C PHE A 757 -18.38 3.18 25.72
N GLN A 758 -18.62 2.46 24.63
CA GLN A 758 -17.99 1.17 24.35
C GLN A 758 -16.63 1.36 23.66
N VAL A 759 -15.61 0.62 24.11
CA VAL A 759 -14.29 0.60 23.47
C VAL A 759 -14.37 -0.23 22.19
N VAL A 760 -14.09 0.43 21.06
CA VAL A 760 -14.09 -0.17 19.71
C VAL A 760 -12.73 -0.82 19.39
N GLY A 761 -11.65 -0.32 20.00
CA GLY A 761 -10.30 -0.89 19.86
C GLY A 761 -9.18 0.17 19.94
N PRO A 762 -7.91 -0.26 19.88
CA PRO A 762 -6.75 0.61 20.00
C PRO A 762 -6.54 1.51 18.78
N CYS A 763 -6.02 2.72 19.01
CA CYS A 763 -5.75 3.69 17.96
C CYS A 763 -4.30 3.66 17.48
N SER A 764 -4.07 3.12 16.28
CA SER A 764 -2.78 3.17 15.58
C SER A 764 -2.68 4.42 14.68
N ARG A 765 -1.79 5.38 15.03
CA ARG A 765 -1.55 6.62 14.27
C ARG A 765 -0.05 6.82 14.00
N CYS A 766 0.37 6.52 12.77
CA CYS A 766 1.78 6.60 12.34
C CYS A 766 2.19 7.96 11.75
N GLN A 767 1.57 8.39 10.65
CA GLN A 767 2.06 9.53 9.85
C GLN A 767 1.57 10.90 10.32
N ILE A 768 0.40 10.98 10.97
CA ILE A 768 -0.21 12.27 11.35
C ILE A 768 0.53 12.95 12.51
N ILE A 769 1.12 12.16 13.41
CA ILE A 769 1.89 12.64 14.56
C ILE A 769 3.21 13.31 14.17
N CYS A 770 3.75 12.97 12.99
CA CYS A 770 4.94 13.61 12.44
C CYS A 770 4.67 15.05 11.99
N ILE A 771 3.41 15.43 11.79
CA ILE A 771 3.03 16.76 11.34
C ILE A 771 2.94 17.68 12.55
N ASP A 772 3.67 18.78 12.49
CA ASP A 772 3.57 19.87 13.45
C ASP A 772 2.19 20.53 13.32
N GLN A 773 1.45 20.67 14.42
CA GLN A 773 0.11 21.28 14.36
C GLN A 773 0.14 22.82 14.42
N GLN A 774 1.32 23.43 14.61
CA GLN A 774 1.53 24.89 14.65
C GLN A 774 2.22 25.40 13.39
N SER A 775 3.20 24.69 12.84
CA SER A 775 3.90 25.07 11.59
C SER A 775 3.44 24.30 10.34
N GLY A 776 2.83 23.13 10.51
CA GLY A 776 2.50 22.21 9.40
C GLY A 776 3.70 21.45 8.83
N GLU A 777 4.90 21.64 9.38
CA GLU A 777 6.11 20.92 8.94
C GLU A 777 6.09 19.44 9.36
N ARG A 778 6.90 18.61 8.69
CA ARG A 778 7.00 17.17 8.98
C ARG A 778 8.30 16.83 9.74
N ASN A 779 8.21 16.73 11.06
CA ASN A 779 9.28 16.10 11.87
C ASN A 779 9.11 14.57 11.81
N LYS A 780 10.09 13.88 11.22
CA LYS A 780 10.07 12.42 11.01
C LYS A 780 10.57 11.61 12.23
N GLU A 781 11.38 12.25 13.07
CA GLU A 781 12.12 11.62 14.18
C GLU A 781 11.16 11.22 15.30
N ILE A 782 10.06 11.97 15.47
CA ILE A 782 8.99 11.70 16.45
C ILE A 782 8.44 10.26 16.33
N LEU A 783 8.13 9.77 15.12
CA LEU A 783 7.64 8.39 14.96
C LEU A 783 8.73 7.34 15.25
N GLN A 784 9.99 7.65 14.94
CA GLN A 784 11.12 6.75 15.22
C GLN A 784 11.32 6.62 16.73
N SER A 785 11.40 7.74 17.45
CA SER A 785 11.56 7.79 18.90
C SER A 785 10.37 7.18 19.64
N LEU A 786 9.12 7.41 19.20
CA LEU A 786 7.93 6.75 19.76
C LEU A 786 7.91 5.23 19.50
N SER A 787 8.41 4.77 18.36
CA SER A 787 8.52 3.33 18.08
C SER A 787 9.61 2.67 18.91
N ALA A 788 10.78 3.30 19.02
CA ALA A 788 11.90 2.81 19.82
C ALA A 788 11.55 2.75 21.32
N ALA A 789 10.79 3.72 21.82
CA ALA A 789 10.32 3.75 23.20
C ALA A 789 9.28 2.66 23.54
N ARG A 790 8.61 2.06 22.54
CA ARG A 790 7.49 1.12 22.78
C ARG A 790 7.82 -0.35 22.53
N GLY A 791 8.83 -0.67 21.71
CA GLY A 791 9.23 -2.06 21.38
C GLY A 791 8.17 -2.91 20.65
N ARG A 792 6.99 -2.35 20.38
CA ARG A 792 5.85 -2.96 19.67
C ARG A 792 5.06 -1.89 18.93
N LYS A 793 4.03 -2.30 18.19
CA LYS A 793 3.15 -1.41 17.40
C LYS A 793 2.66 -0.21 18.22
N THR A 794 2.82 0.99 17.65
CA THR A 794 2.54 2.28 18.28
C THR A 794 1.04 2.61 18.29
N ASN A 795 0.30 1.80 19.06
CA ASN A 795 -1.03 2.14 19.53
C ASN A 795 -0.90 3.21 20.63
N PHE A 796 -1.71 4.25 20.56
CA PHE A 796 -1.81 5.28 21.60
C PHE A 796 -3.26 5.72 21.71
N GLY A 797 -3.87 5.49 22.87
CA GLY A 797 -5.28 5.74 23.09
C GLY A 797 -6.21 4.73 22.39
N ILE A 798 -7.50 4.93 22.60
CA ILE A 798 -8.59 4.02 22.21
C ILE A 798 -9.71 4.76 21.49
N TYR A 799 -10.32 4.08 20.52
CA TYR A 799 -11.55 4.54 19.86
C TYR A 799 -12.76 4.13 20.68
N LEU A 800 -13.67 5.08 20.92
CA LEU A 800 -14.85 4.91 21.74
C LEU A 800 -16.13 5.31 20.99
N MET A 801 -17.19 4.52 21.19
CA MET A 801 -18.50 4.71 20.59
C MET A 801 -19.53 4.98 21.69
N ASN A 802 -20.23 6.11 21.61
CA ASN A 802 -21.32 6.45 22.52
C ASN A 802 -22.43 5.38 22.45
N GLN A 803 -22.84 4.85 23.60
CA GLN A 803 -24.02 4.00 23.73
C GLN A 803 -25.15 4.84 24.36
N PRO A 804 -26.06 5.41 23.55
CA PRO A 804 -27.13 6.25 24.07
C PRO A 804 -28.14 5.39 24.85
N LEU A 805 -28.23 5.63 26.16
CA LEU A 805 -29.39 5.28 26.97
C LEU A 805 -30.64 5.95 26.41
N HIS A 806 -31.83 5.45 26.74
CA HIS A 806 -33.12 5.96 26.23
C HIS A 806 -33.57 7.31 26.84
N SER A 807 -32.63 8.19 27.18
CA SER A 807 -32.91 9.56 27.66
C SER A 807 -33.12 10.54 26.51
N SER A 808 -33.98 11.54 26.72
CA SER A 808 -34.37 12.53 25.69
C SER A 808 -33.57 13.84 25.74
N PHE A 809 -32.44 13.87 26.46
CA PHE A 809 -31.66 15.07 26.75
C PHE A 809 -30.24 14.98 26.19
N SER A 810 -29.68 16.11 25.78
CA SER A 810 -28.28 16.20 25.33
C SER A 810 -27.34 16.28 26.53
N ASP A 811 -26.87 15.13 27.00
CA ASP A 811 -25.86 15.09 28.06
C ASP A 811 -24.57 15.82 27.62
N THR A 812 -24.03 16.61 28.55
CA THR A 812 -22.86 17.47 28.30
C THR A 812 -21.64 16.88 28.99
N LEU A 813 -20.54 16.79 28.26
CA LEU A 813 -19.25 16.33 28.76
C LEU A 813 -18.43 17.53 29.23
N SER A 814 -17.84 17.46 30.42
CA SER A 814 -17.06 18.56 31.01
C SER A 814 -15.66 18.14 31.43
N VAL A 815 -14.70 19.07 31.37
CA VAL A 815 -13.38 18.91 31.98
C VAL A 815 -13.54 18.76 33.49
N GLY A 816 -12.76 17.86 34.10
CA GLY A 816 -12.86 17.49 35.50
C GLY A 816 -13.83 16.33 35.81
N SER A 817 -14.73 15.96 34.88
CA SER A 817 -15.63 14.80 35.07
C SER A 817 -14.84 13.51 35.31
N GLN A 818 -15.29 12.71 36.27
CA GLN A 818 -14.69 11.41 36.60
C GLN A 818 -15.00 10.37 35.53
N VAL A 819 -14.00 9.56 35.18
CA VAL A 819 -14.10 8.44 34.24
C VAL A 819 -14.09 7.13 35.02
N LEU A 820 -15.06 6.26 34.75
CA LEU A 820 -15.22 4.95 35.39
C LEU A 820 -15.08 3.84 34.32
N PRO A 821 -13.90 3.20 34.20
CA PRO A 821 -13.69 2.14 33.22
C PRO A 821 -14.16 0.76 33.69
N VAL A 822 -14.56 -0.07 32.74
CA VAL A 822 -14.79 -1.51 32.89
C VAL A 822 -13.62 -2.25 32.23
N LEU A 823 -12.95 -3.10 32.98
CA LEU A 823 -11.79 -3.88 32.51
C LEU A 823 -12.23 -5.15 31.76
N LYS A 824 -11.35 -5.70 30.92
CA LYS A 824 -11.48 -7.06 30.39
C LYS A 824 -11.44 -8.07 31.55
N GLU A 825 -12.29 -9.08 31.52
CA GLU A 825 -12.16 -10.22 32.44
C GLU A 825 -10.99 -11.11 32.02
N ASN A 826 -10.08 -11.42 32.95
CA ASN A 826 -9.04 -12.41 32.73
C ASN A 826 -9.64 -13.82 32.76
N THR A 827 -9.86 -14.41 31.58
CA THR A 827 -10.06 -15.86 31.44
C THR A 827 -8.75 -16.61 31.67
N GLU A 828 -8.32 -16.69 32.93
CA GLU A 828 -7.30 -17.66 33.34
C GLU A 828 -7.81 -19.07 33.04
N ILE A 829 -7.18 -19.73 32.07
CA ILE A 829 -7.46 -21.13 31.75
C ILE A 829 -6.93 -22.00 32.89
N GLN A 830 -7.80 -22.36 33.84
CA GLN A 830 -7.46 -23.38 34.82
C GLN A 830 -7.14 -24.70 34.08
N PRO A 831 -6.02 -25.38 34.41
CA PRO A 831 -5.72 -26.66 33.83
C PRO A 831 -6.81 -27.68 34.21
N PRO A 832 -7.25 -28.55 33.28
CA PRO A 832 -8.38 -29.44 33.55
C PRO A 832 -8.04 -30.42 34.67
N THR A 833 -8.76 -30.31 35.79
CA THR A 833 -8.65 -31.26 36.91
C THR A 833 -9.07 -32.65 36.44
N SER A 834 -8.18 -33.62 36.56
CA SER A 834 -8.42 -35.02 36.20
C SER A 834 -9.66 -35.58 36.91
N ARG A 835 -10.68 -35.98 36.15
CA ARG A 835 -11.76 -36.83 36.65
C ARG A 835 -11.58 -38.24 36.12
N GLU A 836 -11.61 -39.20 37.03
CA GLU A 836 -11.50 -40.63 36.72
C GLU A 836 -12.69 -41.09 35.88
N GLU A 837 -12.45 -41.91 34.87
CA GLU A 837 -13.50 -42.77 34.31
C GLU A 837 -13.79 -43.91 35.29
N LYS A 838 -15.06 -44.03 35.73
CA LYS A 838 -15.60 -45.27 36.32
C LYS A 838 -16.94 -45.59 35.68
N CYS A 839 -17.08 -46.85 35.28
CA CYS A 839 -18.15 -47.36 34.43
C CYS A 839 -19.54 -47.27 35.08
N SER A 840 -20.58 -47.07 34.29
CA SER A 840 -21.61 -48.09 33.98
C SER A 840 -22.85 -47.46 33.33
N GLY A 841 -23.50 -48.20 32.43
CA GLY A 841 -24.66 -47.76 31.64
C GLY A 841 -24.67 -48.41 30.26
#